data_AF-A0A9P9N0S1-F1
#
_entry.id   AF-A0A9P9N0S1-F1
#
_cell.length_a   1.000
_cell.length_b   1.000
_cell.length_c   1.000
_cell.angle_alpha   90.00
_cell.angle_beta   90.00
_cell.angle_gamma   90.00
#
_symmetry.space_group_name_H-M   'P 1'
#
loop_
_entity.id
_entity.type
_entity.pdbx_description
1 polymer ?
#
loop_
_entity_poly.entity_id
_entity_poly.type
_entity_poly.pdbx_seq_one_letter_code
_entity_poly.pdbx_strand_id
1 'polypeptide(L)'
;MSQPLNEADIIFPHLSNIPSLSSTLSSLRRSTLSIKNRLSSISSDSTFVLSVAEAYNFPLVANERCGSWYIPPHRKSESVYFKSTDGHMGEWGFSLRRLNLQLLDVATKWGGAVIVDSTRRGKSMPDALSKTVPIWCCVINRAIFSNENGKHGLYTPPQAVSESEHAQIEKRIDGFVAQFLDICKPNIQLLRNNLKKPLRPIWITQQSSLPETPLSFPDFHPIIQCTASRRVHGAEISQAGYIQGAADDHEAWSHGLTPTLFWENKDLLMSTREEDIESVIARLITEEKSGDAIATLIKPTANMYVSSSENVDLNSFNVVISCTTTPLPSTNLKSAQIKHYFHLECQTGKLGSRDLRMKLPRLLDLCESLASPLPGKVLVCCPTGKDLSVGTALALLCLYVDEQGNFDVNKRKSSSDIGKAFIKQRLSWITMSNPALNPSRATLQSVNAALLESRAPKSNSQMSVSEPAWESVLAMMEPRLVPQDSKAEHEPDTNDGGIKDGPPDVPFTIFKNLQGLDGQTWTFTRTLCSKLPTHPSGTVIGTATFTPCALPSSSPPTLLYAEEGEFVTDGGLRFTARRKYVYQLKLSREDSNGYVVVHFFNDEKMPRAMAGEGVGAKGEGIGGLFVEMGHVSANEDILEAENREQHLCAEDLYRASWRFSKAMASPLQAGEVWWEVRYDVKGPKKDYMSSTRYSRS
;
A
#
# COMPACT_ATOMS: atom_id res chain seq x y z
N MET A 1 1.74 -32.45 39.25
CA MET A 1 0.56 -32.53 40.13
C MET A 1 -0.57 -31.83 39.40
N SER A 2 -1.66 -32.54 39.12
CA SER A 2 -2.88 -31.99 38.53
C SER A 2 -3.57 -31.07 39.54
N GLN A 3 -3.96 -29.87 39.09
CA GLN A 3 -4.77 -28.95 39.89
C GLN A 3 -6.12 -29.59 40.28
N PRO A 4 -6.67 -29.28 41.46
CA PRO A 4 -8.00 -29.74 41.84
C PRO A 4 -9.06 -28.96 41.04
N LEU A 5 -10.03 -29.69 40.49
CA LEU A 5 -11.22 -29.13 39.83
C LEU A 5 -12.03 -28.31 40.83
N ASN A 6 -12.49 -27.13 40.43
CA ASN A 6 -13.32 -26.27 41.26
C ASN A 6 -14.80 -26.48 40.93
N GLU A 7 -15.68 -26.15 41.86
CA GLU A 7 -17.12 -26.44 41.83
C GLU A 7 -17.84 -25.91 40.57
N ALA A 8 -17.27 -24.88 39.92
CA ALA A 8 -17.74 -24.35 38.63
C ALA A 8 -17.53 -25.30 37.43
N ASP A 9 -16.56 -26.21 37.49
CA ASP A 9 -16.25 -27.17 36.41
C ASP A 9 -17.26 -28.33 36.34
N ILE A 10 -18.04 -28.53 37.42
CA ILE A 10 -18.92 -29.68 37.59
C ILE A 10 -20.36 -29.38 37.19
N ILE A 11 -20.80 -28.11 37.24
CA ILE A 11 -22.23 -27.78 37.18
C ILE A 11 -22.70 -27.40 35.75
N PHE A 12 -21.83 -26.93 34.84
CA PHE A 12 -22.23 -26.63 33.45
C PHE A 12 -21.13 -26.93 32.40
N PRO A 13 -20.93 -28.19 31.99
CA PRO A 13 -19.93 -28.56 30.98
C PRO A 13 -20.17 -27.98 29.57
N HIS A 14 -21.37 -27.45 29.30
CA HIS A 14 -21.75 -26.93 27.99
C HIS A 14 -21.66 -25.40 27.85
N LEU A 15 -21.36 -24.66 28.93
CA LEU A 15 -21.19 -23.20 28.86
C LEU A 15 -19.73 -22.77 28.62
N SER A 16 -18.75 -23.63 28.93
CA SER A 16 -17.31 -23.37 28.68
C SER A 16 -16.89 -23.57 27.22
N ASN A 17 -17.77 -24.13 26.38
CA ASN A 17 -17.55 -24.37 24.95
C ASN A 17 -18.58 -23.69 24.04
N ILE A 18 -19.26 -22.64 24.51
CA ILE A 18 -20.02 -21.79 23.58
C ILE A 18 -19.01 -20.88 22.89
N PRO A 19 -18.73 -21.04 21.58
CA PRO A 19 -17.94 -20.05 20.86
C PRO A 19 -18.65 -18.71 21.01
N SER A 20 -17.96 -17.73 21.61
CA SER A 20 -18.41 -16.34 21.68
C SER A 20 -19.06 -15.93 20.35
N LEU A 21 -20.10 -15.08 20.37
CA LEU A 21 -20.70 -14.57 19.13
C LEU A 21 -19.62 -14.02 18.18
N SER A 22 -18.55 -13.43 18.73
CA SER A 22 -17.37 -13.01 17.97
C SER A 22 -16.63 -14.16 17.28
N SER A 23 -16.34 -15.27 17.96
CA SER A 23 -15.67 -16.44 17.35
C SER A 23 -16.58 -17.19 16.38
N THR A 24 -17.88 -17.26 16.65
CA THR A 24 -18.88 -17.80 15.74
C THR A 24 -19.02 -16.91 14.49
N LEU A 25 -19.13 -15.59 14.65
CA LEU A 25 -19.13 -14.62 13.55
C LEU A 25 -17.80 -14.58 12.80
N SER A 26 -16.66 -14.81 13.47
CA SER A 26 -15.34 -14.87 12.84
C SER A 26 -15.14 -16.18 12.07
N SER A 27 -15.71 -17.28 12.55
CA SER A 27 -15.78 -18.56 11.84
C SER A 27 -16.72 -18.46 10.64
N LEU A 28 -17.90 -17.86 10.80
CA LEU A 28 -18.84 -17.56 9.71
C LEU A 28 -18.25 -16.57 8.70
N ARG A 29 -17.50 -15.55 9.14
CA ARG A 29 -16.76 -14.63 8.24
C ARG A 29 -15.69 -15.37 7.45
N ARG A 30 -14.93 -16.26 8.10
CA ARG A 30 -13.91 -17.09 7.45
C ARG A 30 -14.52 -18.02 6.41
N SER A 31 -15.64 -18.67 6.70
CA SER A 31 -16.34 -19.52 5.72
C SER A 31 -16.95 -18.70 4.58
N THR A 32 -17.49 -17.50 4.85
CA THR A 32 -18.02 -16.63 3.78
C THR A 32 -16.95 -16.09 2.83
N LEU A 33 -15.70 -15.97 3.28
CA LEU A 33 -14.56 -15.48 2.48
C LEU A 33 -13.66 -16.58 1.93
N SER A 34 -14.13 -17.83 1.94
CA SER A 34 -13.38 -18.99 1.50
C SER A 34 -12.93 -18.90 0.03
N ILE A 35 -11.85 -19.61 -0.29
CA ILE A 35 -11.33 -19.71 -1.67
C ILE A 35 -12.44 -20.20 -2.60
N LYS A 36 -13.22 -21.20 -2.19
CA LYS A 36 -14.32 -21.75 -2.98
C LYS A 36 -15.40 -20.72 -3.29
N ASN A 37 -15.79 -19.91 -2.30
CA ASN A 37 -16.75 -18.82 -2.50
C ASN A 37 -16.20 -17.75 -3.45
N ARG A 38 -14.90 -17.46 -3.39
CA ARG A 38 -14.23 -16.54 -4.33
C ARG A 38 -14.23 -17.07 -5.75
N LEU A 39 -13.82 -18.32 -5.96
CA LEU A 39 -13.81 -18.96 -7.28
C LEU A 39 -15.23 -19.09 -7.87
N SER A 40 -16.22 -19.42 -7.02
CA SER A 40 -17.63 -19.44 -7.42
C SER A 40 -18.12 -18.07 -7.86
N SER A 41 -17.80 -17.02 -7.09
CA SER A 41 -18.16 -15.64 -7.42
C SER A 41 -17.50 -15.17 -8.71
N ILE A 42 -16.21 -15.49 -8.92
CA ILE A 42 -15.48 -15.20 -10.16
C ILE A 42 -16.13 -15.89 -11.37
N SER A 43 -16.45 -17.18 -11.24
CA SER A 43 -17.13 -17.95 -12.29
C SER A 43 -18.50 -17.37 -12.64
N SER A 44 -19.28 -16.99 -11.62
CA SER A 44 -20.60 -16.37 -11.81
C SER A 44 -20.47 -15.01 -12.51
N ASP A 45 -19.60 -14.13 -12.02
CA ASP A 45 -19.38 -12.80 -12.59
C ASP A 45 -18.81 -12.87 -14.02
N SER A 46 -18.01 -13.89 -14.34
CA SER A 46 -17.51 -14.13 -15.69
C SER A 46 -18.63 -14.36 -16.71
N THR A 47 -19.73 -14.99 -16.30
CA THR A 47 -20.89 -15.20 -17.20
C THR A 47 -21.48 -13.88 -17.66
N PHE A 48 -21.57 -12.90 -16.74
CA PHE A 48 -21.99 -11.54 -17.09
C PHE A 48 -20.97 -10.82 -17.98
N VAL A 49 -19.67 -10.96 -17.71
CA VAL A 49 -18.62 -10.37 -18.56
C VAL A 49 -18.72 -10.87 -20.01
N LEU A 50 -19.00 -12.17 -20.20
CA LEU A 50 -19.19 -12.76 -21.52
C LEU A 50 -20.45 -12.24 -22.22
N SER A 51 -21.56 -12.08 -21.49
CA SER A 51 -22.79 -11.52 -22.07
C SER A 51 -22.64 -10.05 -22.49
N VAL A 52 -21.84 -9.25 -21.76
CA VAL A 52 -21.49 -7.89 -22.18
C VAL A 52 -20.70 -7.90 -23.49
N ALA A 53 -19.69 -8.77 -23.60
CA ALA A 53 -18.90 -8.88 -24.83
C ALA A 53 -19.76 -9.30 -26.03
N GLU A 54 -20.71 -10.20 -25.82
CA GLU A 54 -21.64 -10.67 -26.85
C GLU A 54 -22.65 -9.59 -27.26
N ALA A 55 -23.26 -8.88 -26.29
CA ALA A 55 -24.24 -7.84 -26.55
C ALA A 55 -23.64 -6.65 -27.35
N TYR A 56 -22.39 -6.29 -27.07
CA TYR A 56 -21.69 -5.22 -27.77
C TYR A 56 -20.85 -5.71 -28.97
N ASN A 57 -20.68 -7.02 -29.11
CA ASN A 57 -19.82 -7.66 -30.12
C ASN A 57 -18.37 -7.10 -30.14
N PHE A 58 -17.77 -6.94 -28.96
CA PHE A 58 -16.41 -6.41 -28.82
C PHE A 58 -15.50 -7.38 -28.05
N PRO A 59 -14.18 -7.36 -28.35
CA PRO A 59 -13.21 -8.19 -27.66
C PRO A 59 -13.06 -7.81 -26.18
N LEU A 60 -12.77 -8.81 -25.35
CA LEU A 60 -12.49 -8.64 -23.93
C LEU A 60 -11.01 -8.27 -23.72
N VAL A 61 -10.79 -7.19 -22.98
CA VAL A 61 -9.49 -6.69 -22.57
C VAL A 61 -9.43 -6.71 -21.04
N ALA A 62 -8.45 -7.43 -20.49
CA ALA A 62 -8.30 -7.55 -19.05
C ALA A 62 -7.58 -6.32 -18.47
N ASN A 63 -8.15 -5.64 -17.48
CA ASN A 63 -7.33 -4.82 -16.61
C ASN A 63 -6.58 -5.72 -15.61
N GLU A 64 -5.25 -5.85 -15.74
CA GLU A 64 -4.42 -6.84 -15.04
C GLU A 64 -4.34 -6.66 -13.51
N ARG A 65 -5.13 -5.75 -12.93
CA ARG A 65 -5.36 -5.69 -11.48
C ARG A 65 -6.17 -6.90 -11.02
N CYS A 66 -7.27 -7.21 -11.71
CA CYS A 66 -8.07 -8.39 -11.42
C CYS A 66 -8.91 -8.91 -12.61
N GLY A 67 -9.02 -8.15 -13.71
CA GLY A 67 -9.87 -8.46 -14.86
C GLY A 67 -9.63 -9.83 -15.48
N SER A 68 -8.36 -10.28 -15.50
CA SER A 68 -7.97 -11.60 -16.02
C SER A 68 -8.66 -12.76 -15.31
N TRP A 69 -9.04 -12.62 -14.04
CA TRP A 69 -9.79 -13.65 -13.31
C TRP A 69 -11.20 -13.86 -13.88
N TYR A 70 -11.82 -12.81 -14.41
CA TYR A 70 -13.20 -12.85 -14.91
C TYR A 70 -13.29 -13.17 -16.41
N ILE A 71 -12.16 -13.31 -17.12
CA ILE A 71 -12.11 -13.60 -18.56
C ILE A 71 -11.46 -14.98 -18.76
N PRO A 72 -12.19 -15.98 -19.32
CA PRO A 72 -11.58 -17.24 -19.71
C PRO A 72 -10.42 -17.01 -20.70
N PRO A 73 -9.27 -17.71 -20.59
CA PRO A 73 -8.07 -17.40 -21.37
C PRO A 73 -8.30 -17.32 -22.88
N HIS A 74 -9.10 -18.24 -23.44
CA HIS A 74 -9.42 -18.27 -24.87
C HIS A 74 -10.29 -17.10 -25.36
N ARG A 75 -10.94 -16.35 -24.45
CA ARG A 75 -11.76 -15.17 -24.77
C ARG A 75 -10.99 -13.86 -24.59
N LYS A 76 -9.81 -13.88 -23.98
CA LYS A 76 -9.01 -12.68 -23.70
C LYS A 76 -8.26 -12.25 -24.95
N SER A 77 -8.53 -11.04 -25.43
CA SER A 77 -7.84 -10.50 -26.63
C SER A 77 -6.58 -9.73 -26.30
N GLU A 78 -6.55 -9.01 -25.18
CA GLU A 78 -5.43 -8.14 -24.80
C GLU A 78 -5.49 -7.82 -23.30
N SER A 79 -4.44 -7.18 -22.80
CA SER A 79 -4.29 -6.72 -21.43
C SER A 79 -3.96 -5.23 -21.35
N VAL A 80 -4.48 -4.58 -20.32
CA VAL A 80 -4.14 -3.20 -19.94
C VAL A 80 -3.83 -3.14 -18.44
N TYR A 81 -3.20 -2.06 -17.99
CA TYR A 81 -2.90 -1.83 -16.59
C TYR A 81 -3.33 -0.42 -16.17
N PHE A 82 -4.62 -0.26 -15.87
CA PHE A 82 -5.18 0.96 -15.29
C PHE A 82 -5.26 0.80 -13.78
N LYS A 83 -4.68 1.73 -13.02
CA LYS A 83 -4.67 1.66 -11.56
C LYS A 83 -5.73 2.59 -10.98
N SER A 84 -6.48 2.09 -10.01
CA SER A 84 -7.50 2.86 -9.28
C SER A 84 -6.93 4.10 -8.58
N THR A 85 -5.70 4.03 -8.08
CA THR A 85 -5.06 5.17 -7.40
C THR A 85 -4.93 6.40 -8.28
N ASP A 86 -4.81 6.22 -9.60
CA ASP A 86 -4.70 7.33 -10.57
C ASP A 86 -6.08 8.00 -10.81
N GLY A 87 -7.14 7.47 -10.20
CA GLY A 87 -8.50 8.02 -10.23
C GLY A 87 -9.04 8.33 -8.83
N HIS A 88 -8.25 8.25 -7.77
CA HIS A 88 -8.70 8.63 -6.42
C HIS A 88 -8.97 10.14 -6.34
N MET A 89 -9.92 10.52 -5.47
CA MET A 89 -10.25 11.93 -5.23
C MET A 89 -8.98 12.73 -4.87
N GLY A 90 -8.71 13.84 -5.57
CA GLY A 90 -7.52 14.68 -5.39
C GLY A 90 -6.24 14.16 -6.08
N GLU A 91 -6.17 12.85 -6.32
CA GLU A 91 -5.02 12.12 -6.89
C GLU A 91 -5.30 11.66 -8.33
N TRP A 92 -6.07 12.44 -9.10
CA TRP A 92 -6.32 12.16 -10.52
C TRP A 92 -5.03 12.33 -11.32
N GLY A 93 -4.68 11.32 -12.11
CA GLY A 93 -3.41 11.30 -12.85
C GLY A 93 -3.47 10.53 -14.16
N PHE A 94 -2.64 10.95 -15.11
CA PHE A 94 -2.31 10.21 -16.32
C PHE A 94 -0.95 9.52 -16.16
N SER A 95 -0.93 8.20 -16.27
CA SER A 95 0.28 7.41 -16.01
C SER A 95 1.25 7.43 -17.21
N LEU A 96 2.29 8.24 -17.12
CA LEU A 96 3.39 8.30 -18.11
C LEU A 96 4.24 7.01 -18.19
N ARG A 97 4.03 6.08 -17.26
CA ARG A 97 4.65 4.75 -17.26
C ARG A 97 3.77 3.71 -17.93
N ARG A 98 2.46 3.74 -17.69
CA ARG A 98 1.51 2.69 -18.10
C ARG A 98 0.61 3.31 -19.15
N LEU A 99 1.16 3.44 -20.36
CA LEU A 99 0.52 4.19 -21.42
C LEU A 99 -0.65 3.43 -22.07
N ASN A 100 -0.73 2.11 -21.92
CA ASN A 100 -1.83 1.28 -22.42
C ASN A 100 -2.16 1.48 -23.92
N LEU A 101 -1.18 1.86 -24.75
CA LEU A 101 -1.40 2.20 -26.17
C LEU A 101 -1.79 0.99 -27.03
N GLN A 102 -1.48 -0.24 -26.58
CA GLN A 102 -1.95 -1.47 -27.23
C GLN A 102 -3.48 -1.57 -27.30
N LEU A 103 -4.21 -0.88 -26.40
CA LEU A 103 -5.67 -0.78 -26.48
C LEU A 103 -6.14 -0.10 -27.78
N LEU A 104 -5.32 0.79 -28.36
CA LEU A 104 -5.64 1.45 -29.62
C LEU A 104 -5.65 0.48 -30.80
N ASP A 105 -4.77 -0.53 -30.78
CA ASP A 105 -4.74 -1.57 -31.81
C ASP A 105 -6.02 -2.42 -31.75
N VAL A 106 -6.49 -2.75 -30.54
CA VAL A 106 -7.76 -3.46 -30.33
C VAL A 106 -8.94 -2.62 -30.81
N ALA A 107 -9.03 -1.36 -30.35
CA ALA A 107 -10.14 -0.47 -30.70
C ALA A 107 -10.20 -0.19 -32.21
N THR A 108 -9.05 -0.04 -32.86
CA THR A 108 -8.97 0.18 -34.31
C THR A 108 -9.39 -1.07 -35.08
N LYS A 109 -8.88 -2.25 -34.67
CA LYS A 109 -9.16 -3.52 -35.36
C LYS A 109 -10.63 -3.94 -35.24
N TRP A 110 -11.23 -3.77 -34.06
CA TRP A 110 -12.57 -4.29 -33.75
C TRP A 110 -13.65 -3.22 -33.66
N GLY A 111 -13.30 -1.94 -33.85
CA GLY A 111 -14.22 -0.82 -33.73
C GLY A 111 -14.49 -0.39 -32.28
N GLY A 112 -14.10 -1.17 -31.28
CA GLY A 112 -14.29 -0.91 -29.85
C GLY A 112 -13.65 -2.00 -28.98
N ALA A 113 -13.81 -1.91 -27.67
CA ALA A 113 -13.27 -2.89 -26.72
C ALA A 113 -14.08 -2.93 -25.42
N VAL A 114 -14.06 -4.07 -24.72
CA VAL A 114 -14.61 -4.22 -23.36
C VAL A 114 -13.47 -4.38 -22.37
N ILE A 115 -13.24 -3.37 -21.53
CA ILE A 115 -12.27 -3.45 -20.43
C ILE A 115 -12.97 -4.02 -19.20
N VAL A 116 -12.41 -5.09 -18.65
CA VAL A 116 -12.96 -5.78 -17.48
C VAL A 116 -12.13 -5.47 -16.25
N ASP A 117 -12.80 -5.03 -15.19
CA ASP A 117 -12.23 -4.86 -13.86
C ASP A 117 -13.33 -5.09 -12.80
N SER A 118 -12.96 -5.15 -11.53
CA SER A 118 -13.94 -5.24 -10.45
C SER A 118 -13.52 -4.44 -9.22
N THR A 119 -14.43 -4.35 -8.25
CA THR A 119 -14.20 -3.61 -7.01
C THR A 119 -14.99 -4.26 -5.89
N ARG A 120 -14.58 -4.03 -4.65
CA ARG A 120 -15.20 -4.58 -3.44
C ARG A 120 -15.89 -3.51 -2.60
N ARG A 121 -16.38 -3.92 -1.42
CA ARG A 121 -16.83 -3.04 -0.32
C ARG A 121 -17.99 -2.12 -0.71
N GLY A 122 -18.92 -2.62 -1.52
CA GLY A 122 -20.15 -1.90 -1.87
C GLY A 122 -19.95 -0.74 -2.84
N LYS A 123 -18.75 -0.55 -3.42
CA LYS A 123 -18.57 0.36 -4.57
C LYS A 123 -19.31 -0.22 -5.78
N SER A 124 -19.99 0.63 -6.55
CA SER A 124 -20.68 0.20 -7.77
C SER A 124 -19.73 -0.06 -8.93
N MET A 125 -18.55 0.58 -8.94
CA MET A 125 -17.56 0.55 -9.99
C MET A 125 -16.18 0.95 -9.43
N PRO A 126 -15.07 0.35 -9.90
CA PRO A 126 -13.72 0.77 -9.52
C PRO A 126 -13.37 2.15 -10.09
N ASP A 127 -12.56 2.92 -9.34
CA ASP A 127 -12.03 4.21 -9.78
C ASP A 127 -11.21 4.12 -11.08
N ALA A 128 -10.64 2.94 -11.36
CA ALA A 128 -9.97 2.66 -12.63
C ALA A 128 -10.92 2.83 -13.84
N LEU A 129 -12.14 2.32 -13.73
CA LEU A 129 -13.15 2.38 -14.79
C LEU A 129 -13.95 3.70 -14.80
N SER A 130 -14.24 4.27 -13.62
CA SER A 130 -15.03 5.50 -13.51
C SER A 130 -14.23 6.77 -13.81
N LYS A 131 -12.91 6.76 -13.60
CA LYS A 131 -12.05 7.95 -13.71
C LYS A 131 -10.76 7.72 -14.47
N THR A 132 -9.96 6.70 -14.13
CA THR A 132 -8.62 6.52 -14.75
C THR A 132 -8.71 6.29 -16.26
N VAL A 133 -9.55 5.36 -16.73
CA VAL A 133 -9.74 5.10 -18.16
C VAL A 133 -10.38 6.29 -18.88
N PRO A 134 -11.41 6.96 -18.33
CA PRO A 134 -11.90 8.23 -18.86
C PRO A 134 -10.85 9.33 -19.05
N ILE A 135 -10.00 9.56 -18.04
CA ILE A 135 -8.88 10.50 -18.13
C ILE A 135 -7.97 10.09 -19.29
N TRP A 136 -7.62 8.81 -19.36
CA TRP A 136 -6.78 8.28 -20.43
C TRP A 136 -7.39 8.48 -21.82
N CYS A 137 -8.68 8.15 -22.01
CA CYS A 137 -9.38 8.35 -23.29
C CYS A 137 -9.35 9.83 -23.70
N CYS A 138 -9.61 10.74 -22.76
CA CYS A 138 -9.61 12.17 -23.02
C CYS A 138 -8.22 12.69 -23.41
N VAL A 139 -7.17 12.29 -22.68
CA VAL A 139 -5.77 12.65 -22.98
C VAL A 139 -5.35 12.13 -24.36
N ILE A 140 -5.64 10.86 -24.67
CA ILE A 140 -5.31 10.26 -25.97
C ILE A 140 -6.06 10.96 -27.10
N ASN A 141 -7.35 11.22 -26.93
CA ASN A 141 -8.15 11.95 -27.93
C ASN A 141 -7.58 13.34 -28.18
N ARG A 142 -7.31 14.14 -27.14
CA ARG A 142 -6.75 15.49 -27.32
C ARG A 142 -5.34 15.46 -27.92
N ALA A 143 -4.52 14.46 -27.60
CA ALA A 143 -3.18 14.32 -28.16
C ALA A 143 -3.20 13.92 -29.65
N ILE A 144 -4.07 12.98 -30.05
CA ILE A 144 -4.14 12.48 -31.43
C ILE A 144 -4.93 13.43 -32.35
N PHE A 145 -6.00 14.03 -31.85
CA PHE A 145 -6.94 14.87 -32.60
C PHE A 145 -6.79 16.35 -32.26
N SER A 146 -5.56 16.82 -32.01
CA SER A 146 -5.25 18.19 -31.55
C SER A 146 -5.79 19.32 -32.46
N ASN A 147 -6.01 19.05 -33.75
CA ASN A 147 -6.61 20.03 -34.66
C ASN A 147 -8.12 20.28 -34.39
N GLU A 148 -8.72 19.48 -33.51
CA GLU A 148 -10.13 19.54 -33.10
C GLU A 148 -10.27 20.05 -31.65
N ASN A 149 -9.34 20.91 -31.21
CA ASN A 149 -9.27 21.48 -29.86
C ASN A 149 -10.65 21.84 -29.28
N GLY A 150 -10.92 21.34 -28.08
CA GLY A 150 -12.18 21.57 -27.34
C GLY A 150 -13.33 20.62 -27.69
N LYS A 151 -13.26 19.82 -28.76
CA LYS A 151 -14.33 18.85 -29.12
C LYS A 151 -14.30 17.55 -28.32
N HIS A 152 -13.17 17.24 -27.68
CA HIS A 152 -12.98 16.01 -26.90
C HIS A 152 -12.97 16.32 -25.41
N GLY A 153 -14.17 16.52 -24.86
CA GLY A 153 -14.41 16.68 -23.44
C GLY A 153 -14.14 15.40 -22.65
N LEU A 154 -13.93 15.56 -21.34
CA LEU A 154 -13.90 14.42 -20.42
C LEU A 154 -15.29 13.78 -20.35
N TYR A 155 -15.37 12.45 -20.25
CA TYR A 155 -16.63 11.74 -20.03
C TYR A 155 -16.52 10.93 -18.74
N THR A 156 -17.32 11.21 -17.72
CA THR A 156 -17.36 10.42 -16.47
C THR A 156 -18.78 9.96 -16.17
N PRO A 157 -18.96 8.84 -15.42
CA PRO A 157 -20.28 8.34 -15.06
C PRO A 157 -20.88 9.21 -13.93
N PRO A 158 -22.01 9.92 -14.14
CA PRO A 158 -22.58 10.82 -13.14
C PRO A 158 -23.01 10.11 -11.85
N GLN A 159 -23.31 8.81 -11.93
CA GLN A 159 -23.65 7.97 -10.78
C GLN A 159 -22.46 7.66 -9.84
N ALA A 160 -21.22 7.92 -10.27
CA ALA A 160 -20.02 7.65 -9.48
C ALA A 160 -19.06 8.84 -9.37
N VAL A 161 -19.20 9.85 -10.22
CA VAL A 161 -18.36 11.05 -10.26
C VAL A 161 -19.27 12.28 -10.26
N SER A 162 -19.17 13.08 -9.20
CA SER A 162 -19.95 14.33 -9.10
C SER A 162 -19.52 15.35 -10.17
N GLU A 163 -20.40 16.30 -10.52
CA GLU A 163 -20.06 17.38 -11.46
C GLU A 163 -18.86 18.22 -10.99
N SER A 164 -18.75 18.46 -9.68
CA SER A 164 -17.59 19.14 -9.10
C SER A 164 -16.29 18.35 -9.28
N GLU A 165 -16.32 17.04 -9.01
CA GLU A 165 -15.15 16.17 -9.23
C GLU A 165 -14.78 16.13 -10.72
N HIS A 166 -15.77 15.97 -11.60
CA HIS A 166 -15.60 16.01 -13.05
C HIS A 166 -14.87 17.29 -13.51
N ALA A 167 -15.35 18.46 -13.09
CA ALA A 167 -14.76 19.74 -13.46
C ALA A 167 -13.31 19.88 -12.93
N GLN A 168 -13.01 19.33 -11.74
CA GLN A 168 -11.65 19.33 -11.20
C GLN A 168 -10.71 18.41 -11.97
N ILE A 169 -11.19 17.25 -12.42
CA ILE A 169 -10.42 16.35 -13.29
C ILE A 169 -10.17 17.03 -14.64
N GLU A 170 -11.21 17.59 -15.25
CA GLU A 170 -11.11 18.19 -16.58
C GLU A 170 -10.08 19.33 -16.64
N LYS A 171 -10.01 20.16 -15.60
CA LYS A 171 -8.98 21.21 -15.45
C LYS A 171 -7.54 20.70 -15.47
N ARG A 172 -7.30 19.41 -15.21
CA ARG A 172 -5.96 18.80 -15.22
C ARG A 172 -5.59 18.15 -16.55
N ILE A 173 -6.56 17.92 -17.44
CA ILE A 173 -6.35 17.15 -18.68
C ILE A 173 -5.28 17.78 -19.58
N ASP A 174 -5.29 19.10 -19.78
CA ASP A 174 -4.33 19.76 -20.68
C ASP A 174 -2.89 19.61 -20.16
N GLY A 175 -2.70 19.65 -18.84
CA GLY A 175 -1.41 19.35 -18.22
C GLY A 175 -0.96 17.90 -18.44
N PHE A 176 -1.89 16.94 -18.45
CA PHE A 176 -1.58 15.55 -18.78
C PHE A 176 -1.25 15.35 -20.26
N VAL A 177 -1.95 16.04 -21.16
CA VAL A 177 -1.66 16.03 -22.60
C VAL A 177 -0.26 16.58 -22.85
N ALA A 178 0.08 17.74 -22.26
CA ALA A 178 1.42 18.32 -22.36
C ALA A 178 2.49 17.34 -21.84
N GLN A 179 2.31 16.75 -20.66
CA GLN A 179 3.24 15.77 -20.12
C GLN A 179 3.41 14.53 -21.01
N PHE A 180 2.32 14.02 -21.59
CA PHE A 180 2.39 12.89 -22.52
C PHE A 180 3.20 13.23 -23.77
N LEU A 181 2.96 14.40 -24.37
CA LEU A 181 3.67 14.85 -25.57
C LEU A 181 5.15 15.14 -25.27
N ASP A 182 5.44 15.87 -24.21
CA ASP A 182 6.79 16.38 -23.91
C ASP A 182 7.72 15.29 -23.35
N ILE A 183 7.18 14.40 -22.49
CA ILE A 183 7.98 13.38 -21.80
C ILE A 183 8.00 12.07 -22.59
N CYS A 184 6.85 11.57 -23.03
CA CYS A 184 6.79 10.28 -23.72
C CYS A 184 7.16 10.40 -25.21
N LYS A 185 7.01 11.60 -25.80
CA LYS A 185 7.29 11.90 -27.21
C LYS A 185 6.72 10.83 -28.17
N PRO A 186 5.41 10.51 -28.06
CA PRO A 186 4.78 9.51 -28.90
C PRO A 186 4.82 9.93 -30.38
N ASN A 187 4.87 8.95 -31.29
CA ASN A 187 4.68 9.23 -32.71
C ASN A 187 3.20 9.50 -33.00
N ILE A 188 2.78 10.76 -32.85
CA ILE A 188 1.37 11.18 -33.02
C ILE A 188 0.87 10.89 -34.44
N GLN A 189 1.70 11.02 -35.47
CA GLN A 189 1.28 10.73 -36.84
C GLN A 189 0.94 9.25 -37.02
N LEU A 190 1.76 8.35 -36.46
CA LEU A 190 1.47 6.92 -36.47
C LEU A 190 0.20 6.59 -35.68
N LEU A 191 0.03 7.19 -34.50
CA LEU A 191 -1.17 7.01 -33.68
C LEU A 191 -2.43 7.53 -34.38
N ARG A 192 -2.36 8.67 -35.08
CA ARG A 192 -3.47 9.22 -35.88
C ARG A 192 -3.76 8.38 -37.12
N ASN A 193 -2.72 7.75 -37.69
CA ASN A 193 -2.89 6.83 -38.80
C ASN A 193 -3.61 5.55 -38.38
N ASN A 194 -3.35 5.06 -37.16
CA ASN A 194 -4.01 3.92 -36.56
C ASN A 194 -5.44 4.27 -36.12
N LEU A 195 -5.58 5.25 -35.23
CA LEU A 195 -6.85 5.62 -34.62
C LEU A 195 -7.57 6.72 -35.43
N LYS A 196 -8.60 6.32 -36.18
CA LYS A 196 -9.34 7.23 -37.07
C LYS A 196 -10.45 8.01 -36.37
N LYS A 197 -11.05 7.46 -35.32
CA LYS A 197 -12.14 8.08 -34.53
C LYS A 197 -11.73 8.24 -33.07
N PRO A 198 -12.27 9.23 -32.33
CA PRO A 198 -11.99 9.37 -30.91
C PRO A 198 -12.51 8.16 -30.11
N LEU A 199 -11.92 7.93 -28.95
CA LEU A 199 -12.38 6.93 -27.98
C LEU A 199 -13.51 7.50 -27.11
N ARG A 200 -14.50 6.68 -26.75
CA ARG A 200 -15.55 7.08 -25.82
C ARG A 200 -15.80 6.01 -24.75
N PRO A 201 -15.61 6.30 -23.46
CA PRO A 201 -15.94 5.35 -22.41
C PRO A 201 -17.47 5.21 -22.26
N ILE A 202 -17.93 3.98 -22.01
CA ILE A 202 -19.33 3.63 -21.72
C ILE A 202 -19.32 2.67 -20.53
N TRP A 203 -20.08 2.92 -19.47
CA TRP A 203 -20.01 2.13 -18.23
C TRP A 203 -21.12 1.11 -18.12
N ILE A 204 -20.75 -0.13 -17.84
CA ILE A 204 -21.67 -1.26 -17.72
C ILE A 204 -21.40 -1.98 -16.41
N THR A 205 -22.47 -2.19 -15.65
CA THR A 205 -22.49 -2.93 -14.39
C THR A 205 -23.55 -4.04 -14.48
N GLN A 206 -23.57 -4.98 -13.54
CA GLN A 206 -24.61 -6.02 -13.51
C GLN A 206 -26.05 -5.49 -13.36
N GLN A 207 -26.23 -4.21 -13.03
CA GLN A 207 -27.56 -3.57 -12.98
C GLN A 207 -27.95 -2.91 -14.32
N SER A 208 -27.03 -2.84 -15.27
CA SER A 208 -27.27 -2.21 -16.58
C SER A 208 -28.04 -3.16 -17.49
N SER A 209 -29.00 -2.62 -18.25
CA SER A 209 -29.61 -3.34 -19.36
C SER A 209 -28.61 -3.47 -20.50
N LEU A 210 -28.49 -4.68 -21.07
CA LEU A 210 -27.66 -4.93 -22.24
C LEU A 210 -28.52 -4.78 -23.51
N PRO A 211 -27.94 -4.26 -24.61
CA PRO A 211 -28.66 -4.16 -25.88
C PRO A 211 -29.01 -5.56 -26.43
N GLU A 212 -30.20 -5.72 -26.98
CA GLU A 212 -30.63 -6.97 -27.62
C GLU A 212 -29.89 -7.24 -28.93
N THR A 213 -29.49 -6.17 -29.63
CA THR A 213 -28.73 -6.23 -30.88
C THR A 213 -27.51 -5.30 -30.79
N PRO A 214 -26.36 -5.69 -31.37
CA PRO A 214 -25.16 -4.84 -31.35
C PRO A 214 -25.41 -3.43 -31.87
N LEU A 215 -25.01 -2.44 -31.08
CA LEU A 215 -25.16 -1.02 -31.41
C LEU A 215 -24.08 -0.58 -32.40
N SER A 216 -24.44 0.33 -33.32
CA SER A 216 -23.49 0.96 -34.24
C SER A 216 -22.99 2.29 -33.67
N PHE A 217 -21.67 2.51 -33.72
CA PHE A 217 -21.00 3.71 -33.23
C PHE A 217 -20.21 4.39 -34.37
N PRO A 218 -20.87 5.21 -35.20
CA PRO A 218 -20.23 5.81 -36.38
C PRO A 218 -19.18 6.86 -36.03
N ASP A 219 -19.34 7.58 -34.92
CA ASP A 219 -18.52 8.78 -34.63
C ASP A 219 -17.34 8.52 -33.69
N PHE A 220 -17.30 7.38 -33.01
CA PHE A 220 -16.29 7.07 -32.00
C PHE A 220 -16.08 5.56 -31.84
N HIS A 221 -14.94 5.19 -31.24
CA HIS A 221 -14.68 3.83 -30.78
C HIS A 221 -15.14 3.69 -29.32
N PRO A 222 -16.22 2.93 -29.02
CA PRO A 222 -16.66 2.70 -27.66
C PRO A 222 -15.64 1.84 -26.88
N ILE A 223 -15.27 2.32 -25.70
CA ILE A 223 -14.49 1.55 -24.71
C ILE A 223 -15.43 1.22 -23.55
N ILE A 224 -16.04 0.04 -23.62
CA ILE A 224 -16.99 -0.45 -22.62
C ILE A 224 -16.23 -0.75 -21.33
N GLN A 225 -16.52 -0.02 -20.27
CA GLN A 225 -16.01 -0.19 -18.92
C GLN A 225 -16.90 -1.18 -18.17
N CYS A 226 -16.57 -2.46 -18.24
CA CYS A 226 -17.35 -3.53 -17.63
C CYS A 226 -16.89 -3.78 -16.18
N THR A 227 -17.74 -3.40 -15.21
CA THR A 227 -17.57 -3.81 -13.82
C THR A 227 -18.10 -5.23 -13.66
N ALA A 228 -17.20 -6.20 -13.50
CA ALA A 228 -17.55 -7.62 -13.52
C ALA A 228 -18.52 -8.01 -12.40
N SER A 229 -18.28 -7.53 -11.17
CA SER A 229 -19.04 -7.95 -9.99
C SER A 229 -20.28 -7.12 -9.73
N ARG A 230 -21.35 -7.76 -9.22
CA ARG A 230 -22.52 -7.03 -8.73
C ARG A 230 -22.19 -6.29 -7.43
N ARG A 231 -22.84 -5.14 -7.25
CA ARG A 231 -22.77 -4.37 -6.01
C ARG A 231 -23.55 -5.08 -4.91
N VAL A 232 -22.88 -5.37 -3.79
CA VAL A 232 -23.51 -5.87 -2.57
C VAL A 232 -23.81 -4.68 -1.66
N HIS A 233 -25.07 -4.55 -1.25
CA HIS A 233 -25.50 -3.54 -0.28
C HIS A 233 -25.44 -4.16 1.12
N GLY A 234 -24.54 -3.70 1.99
CA GLY A 234 -24.37 -4.23 3.35
C GLY A 234 -23.24 -5.26 3.50
N ALA A 235 -23.37 -6.18 4.46
CA ALA A 235 -22.33 -7.18 4.78
C ALA A 235 -22.41 -8.42 3.87
N GLU A 236 -21.25 -8.89 3.40
CA GLU A 236 -21.13 -10.05 2.48
C GLU A 236 -21.74 -11.35 3.03
N ILE A 237 -21.85 -11.50 4.36
CA ILE A 237 -22.52 -12.62 5.04
C ILE A 237 -23.98 -12.80 4.57
N SER A 238 -24.64 -11.71 4.15
CA SER A 238 -26.03 -11.73 3.69
C SER A 238 -26.22 -12.30 2.28
N GLN A 239 -25.14 -12.61 1.55
CA GLN A 239 -25.18 -12.92 0.11
C GLN A 239 -24.98 -14.40 -0.20
N ALA A 240 -25.26 -15.30 0.76
CA ALA A 240 -25.22 -16.75 0.58
C ALA A 240 -23.91 -17.26 -0.06
N GLY A 241 -22.76 -16.70 0.35
CA GLY A 241 -21.43 -17.10 -0.13
C GLY A 241 -20.92 -16.35 -1.37
N TYR A 242 -21.67 -15.38 -1.91
CA TYR A 242 -21.12 -14.50 -2.96
C TYR A 242 -20.24 -13.39 -2.38
N ILE A 243 -19.11 -13.14 -3.04
CA ILE A 243 -18.13 -12.12 -2.68
C ILE A 243 -17.99 -11.14 -3.83
N GLN A 244 -18.40 -9.89 -3.59
CA GLN A 244 -18.22 -8.82 -4.56
C GLN A 244 -16.72 -8.59 -4.79
N GLY A 245 -16.30 -8.54 -6.06
CA GLY A 245 -14.92 -8.28 -6.44
C GLY A 245 -13.97 -9.33 -5.87
N ALA A 246 -14.37 -10.60 -5.90
CA ALA A 246 -13.66 -11.71 -5.30
C ALA A 246 -12.16 -11.78 -5.69
N ALA A 247 -11.82 -11.43 -6.93
CA ALA A 247 -10.46 -11.40 -7.46
C ALA A 247 -9.69 -10.08 -7.27
N ASP A 248 -10.32 -9.02 -6.78
CA ASP A 248 -9.56 -7.86 -6.32
C ASP A 248 -8.68 -8.31 -5.13
N ASP A 249 -7.52 -7.68 -4.91
CA ASP A 249 -6.42 -8.12 -4.03
C ASP A 249 -6.28 -9.66 -3.90
N HIS A 250 -6.27 -10.38 -5.02
CA HIS A 250 -6.18 -11.84 -5.04
C HIS A 250 -4.89 -12.39 -4.42
N GLU A 251 -3.85 -11.58 -4.32
CA GLU A 251 -2.59 -11.91 -3.67
C GLU A 251 -2.78 -12.30 -2.19
N ALA A 252 -3.87 -11.86 -1.55
CA ALA A 252 -4.18 -12.16 -0.16
C ALA A 252 -4.84 -13.55 0.08
N TRP A 253 -5.33 -14.22 -0.97
CA TRP A 253 -6.10 -15.47 -0.82
C TRP A 253 -5.81 -16.53 -1.87
N SER A 254 -5.18 -16.20 -3.00
CA SER A 254 -5.02 -17.13 -4.14
C SER A 254 -4.02 -18.25 -3.88
N HIS A 255 -3.16 -18.14 -2.87
CA HIS A 255 -2.06 -19.09 -2.59
C HIS A 255 -1.20 -19.38 -3.84
N GLY A 256 -0.99 -18.38 -4.69
CA GLY A 256 -0.22 -18.51 -5.93
C GLY A 256 -1.03 -19.00 -7.15
N LEU A 257 -2.31 -19.36 -6.97
CA LEU A 257 -3.19 -19.71 -8.09
C LEU A 257 -3.29 -18.54 -9.07
N THR A 258 -3.06 -18.81 -10.35
CA THR A 258 -3.19 -17.83 -11.43
C THR A 258 -4.57 -17.92 -12.10
N PRO A 259 -5.03 -16.85 -12.80
CA PRO A 259 -6.27 -16.91 -13.57
C PRO A 259 -6.29 -18.06 -14.59
N THR A 260 -5.17 -18.28 -15.30
CA THR A 260 -5.04 -19.34 -16.30
C THR A 260 -5.23 -20.72 -15.65
N LEU A 261 -4.49 -21.00 -14.58
CA LEU A 261 -4.61 -22.26 -13.85
C LEU A 261 -6.02 -22.48 -13.30
N PHE A 262 -6.65 -21.43 -12.78
CA PHE A 262 -8.04 -21.51 -12.32
C PHE A 262 -8.98 -21.95 -13.46
N TRP A 263 -8.90 -21.30 -14.62
CA TRP A 263 -9.80 -21.60 -15.74
C TRP A 263 -9.55 -22.97 -16.36
N GLU A 264 -8.29 -23.40 -16.47
CA GLU A 264 -7.92 -24.72 -16.98
C GLU A 264 -8.33 -25.86 -16.03
N ASN A 265 -8.35 -25.60 -14.72
CA ASN A 265 -8.66 -26.59 -13.69
C ASN A 265 -9.97 -26.28 -12.95
N LYS A 266 -10.87 -25.52 -13.58
CA LYS A 266 -12.07 -24.98 -12.95
C LYS A 266 -12.92 -26.07 -12.31
N ASP A 267 -13.23 -27.13 -13.07
CA ASP A 267 -14.13 -28.19 -12.59
C ASP A 267 -13.52 -28.96 -11.41
N LEU A 268 -12.21 -29.20 -11.45
CA LEU A 268 -11.47 -29.81 -10.34
C LEU A 268 -11.53 -28.91 -9.09
N LEU A 269 -11.18 -27.63 -9.22
CA LEU A 269 -11.17 -26.69 -8.09
C LEU A 269 -12.57 -26.46 -7.49
N MET A 270 -13.62 -26.45 -8.33
CA MET A 270 -15.00 -26.26 -7.89
C MET A 270 -15.58 -27.53 -7.23
N SER A 271 -15.20 -28.73 -7.68
CA SER A 271 -15.61 -30.01 -7.09
C SER A 271 -14.83 -30.38 -5.83
N THR A 272 -13.63 -29.83 -5.64
CA THR A 272 -12.79 -30.06 -4.47
C THR A 272 -13.46 -29.58 -3.17
N ARG A 273 -13.25 -30.32 -2.07
CA ARG A 273 -13.73 -29.97 -0.73
C ARG A 273 -12.90 -28.81 -0.17
N GLU A 274 -13.52 -27.98 0.66
CA GLU A 274 -12.86 -26.75 1.15
C GLU A 274 -11.58 -27.02 1.93
N GLU A 275 -11.53 -28.13 2.69
CA GLU A 275 -10.34 -28.57 3.44
C GLU A 275 -9.16 -29.00 2.54
N ASP A 276 -9.44 -29.43 1.31
CA ASP A 276 -8.43 -29.96 0.39
C ASP A 276 -7.94 -28.91 -0.63
N ILE A 277 -8.65 -27.78 -0.76
CA ILE A 277 -8.46 -26.83 -1.88
C ILE A 277 -7.05 -26.23 -1.94
N GLU A 278 -6.46 -25.88 -0.79
CA GLU A 278 -5.09 -25.34 -0.74
C GLU A 278 -4.06 -26.37 -1.20
N SER A 279 -4.24 -27.65 -0.82
CA SER A 279 -3.35 -28.73 -1.25
C SER A 279 -3.45 -29.01 -2.74
N VAL A 280 -4.67 -28.91 -3.30
CA VAL A 280 -4.89 -29.02 -4.75
C VAL A 280 -4.25 -27.84 -5.48
N ILE A 281 -4.37 -26.61 -4.97
CA ILE A 281 -3.70 -25.44 -5.55
C ILE A 281 -2.18 -25.62 -5.55
N ALA A 282 -1.60 -26.03 -4.42
CA ALA A 282 -0.15 -26.26 -4.32
C ALA A 282 0.32 -27.35 -5.31
N ARG A 283 -0.46 -28.42 -5.46
CA ARG A 283 -0.20 -29.47 -6.45
C ARG A 283 -0.28 -28.94 -7.88
N LEU A 284 -1.32 -28.18 -8.22
CA LEU A 284 -1.48 -27.57 -9.55
C LEU A 284 -0.33 -26.62 -9.89
N ILE A 285 0.15 -25.81 -8.94
CA ILE A 285 1.31 -24.92 -9.16
C ILE A 285 2.59 -25.73 -9.39
N THR A 286 2.74 -26.88 -8.73
CA THR A 286 3.91 -27.76 -8.90
C THR A 286 3.84 -28.56 -10.21
N GLU A 287 2.64 -28.98 -10.60
CA GLU A 287 2.37 -29.73 -11.83
C GLU A 287 2.29 -28.83 -13.07
N GLU A 288 2.02 -27.53 -12.90
CA GLU A 288 2.19 -26.51 -13.92
C GLU A 288 3.64 -26.56 -14.35
N LYS A 289 3.90 -27.33 -15.42
CA LYS A 289 5.17 -27.29 -16.14
C LYS A 289 5.40 -25.81 -16.37
N SER A 290 6.42 -25.26 -15.73
CA SER A 290 6.85 -23.90 -15.98
C SER A 290 7.04 -23.79 -17.48
N GLY A 291 6.06 -23.19 -18.17
CA GLY A 291 6.10 -23.08 -19.61
C GLY A 291 7.39 -22.38 -20.00
N ASP A 292 7.95 -22.74 -21.15
CA ASP A 292 9.18 -22.11 -21.61
C ASP A 292 9.04 -20.58 -21.53
N ALA A 293 9.96 -19.93 -20.82
CA ALA A 293 9.87 -18.51 -20.59
C ALA A 293 10.02 -17.76 -21.90
N ILE A 294 8.93 -17.14 -22.35
CA ILE A 294 8.90 -16.39 -23.61
C ILE A 294 9.64 -15.06 -23.42
N ALA A 295 10.77 -14.95 -24.11
CA ALA A 295 11.53 -13.71 -24.14
C ALA A 295 10.77 -12.61 -24.91
N THR A 296 10.48 -11.51 -24.23
CA THR A 296 9.78 -10.35 -24.79
C THR A 296 10.80 -9.40 -25.44
N LEU A 297 10.67 -9.14 -26.74
CA LEU A 297 11.42 -8.10 -27.43
C LEU A 297 10.98 -6.71 -26.93
N ILE A 298 11.94 -5.88 -26.52
CA ILE A 298 11.69 -4.51 -26.09
C ILE A 298 11.71 -3.58 -27.31
N LYS A 299 10.54 -3.25 -27.85
CA LYS A 299 10.38 -2.28 -28.94
C LYS A 299 10.67 -0.85 -28.43
N PRO A 300 11.24 0.03 -29.27
CA PRO A 300 11.59 -0.12 -30.69
C PRO A 300 12.93 -0.82 -30.96
N THR A 301 13.61 -1.38 -29.96
CA THR A 301 14.85 -2.13 -30.24
C THR A 301 14.56 -3.36 -31.11
N ALA A 302 15.54 -3.79 -31.89
CA ALA A 302 15.43 -4.98 -32.74
C ALA A 302 16.04 -6.24 -32.09
N ASN A 303 16.86 -6.05 -31.04
CA ASN A 303 17.74 -7.11 -30.54
C ASN A 303 17.79 -7.22 -29.01
N MET A 304 17.05 -6.43 -28.23
CA MET A 304 17.08 -6.50 -26.77
C MET A 304 15.81 -7.14 -26.22
N TYR A 305 15.98 -8.18 -25.41
CA TYR A 305 14.89 -9.02 -24.89
C TYR A 305 14.93 -9.11 -23.36
N VAL A 306 13.76 -9.23 -22.75
CA VAL A 306 13.60 -9.49 -21.32
C VAL A 306 12.83 -10.79 -21.12
N SER A 307 13.28 -11.66 -20.22
CA SER A 307 12.58 -12.91 -19.89
C SER A 307 12.74 -13.28 -18.41
N SER A 308 11.98 -14.28 -17.96
CA SER A 308 12.34 -15.04 -16.77
C SER A 308 13.66 -15.78 -17.00
N SER A 309 14.43 -16.04 -15.95
CA SER A 309 15.58 -16.94 -16.01
C SER A 309 15.20 -18.41 -15.87
N GLU A 310 13.98 -18.70 -15.43
CA GLU A 310 13.47 -20.05 -15.27
C GLU A 310 12.96 -20.56 -16.63
N ASN A 311 13.47 -21.70 -17.09
CA ASN A 311 13.07 -22.35 -18.35
C ASN A 311 13.14 -21.44 -19.59
N VAL A 312 14.11 -20.52 -19.64
CA VAL A 312 14.33 -19.68 -20.82
C VAL A 312 15.15 -20.41 -21.88
N ASP A 313 14.67 -20.40 -23.12
CA ASP A 313 15.46 -20.85 -24.27
C ASP A 313 16.54 -19.83 -24.62
N LEU A 314 17.80 -20.25 -24.53
CA LEU A 314 18.97 -19.41 -24.77
C LEU A 314 19.47 -19.46 -26.22
N ASN A 315 19.00 -20.41 -27.04
CA ASN A 315 19.61 -20.74 -28.34
C ASN A 315 19.58 -19.59 -29.37
N SER A 316 18.69 -18.62 -29.19
CA SER A 316 18.57 -17.47 -30.10
C SER A 316 19.39 -16.25 -29.68
N PHE A 317 20.14 -16.32 -28.58
CA PHE A 317 20.86 -15.19 -27.99
C PHE A 317 22.37 -15.34 -28.09
N ASN A 318 23.07 -14.20 -28.16
CA ASN A 318 24.53 -14.16 -28.21
C ASN A 318 25.12 -13.53 -26.94
N VAL A 319 24.35 -12.63 -26.32
CA VAL A 319 24.70 -11.94 -25.08
C VAL A 319 23.61 -12.23 -24.05
N VAL A 320 23.97 -12.71 -22.87
CA VAL A 320 23.04 -12.99 -21.77
C VAL A 320 23.49 -12.27 -20.51
N ILE A 321 22.59 -11.49 -19.93
CA ILE A 321 22.76 -10.78 -18.66
C ILE A 321 21.75 -11.34 -17.65
N SER A 322 22.22 -12.06 -16.65
CA SER A 322 21.38 -12.66 -15.62
C SER A 322 21.44 -11.87 -14.32
N CYS A 323 20.27 -11.57 -13.74
CA CYS A 323 20.11 -10.94 -12.43
C CYS A 323 19.52 -11.96 -11.46
N THR A 324 20.36 -12.92 -11.02
CA THR A 324 19.98 -14.12 -10.26
C THR A 324 20.90 -14.31 -9.06
N THR A 325 20.48 -15.11 -8.08
CA THR A 325 21.32 -15.45 -6.92
C THR A 325 22.52 -16.30 -7.33
N THR A 326 22.29 -17.29 -8.19
CA THR A 326 23.33 -18.16 -8.74
C THR A 326 23.44 -17.96 -10.26
N PRO A 327 24.62 -18.20 -10.85
CA PRO A 327 24.78 -18.11 -12.30
C PRO A 327 23.96 -19.19 -13.02
N LEU A 328 23.56 -18.91 -14.27
CA LEU A 328 22.93 -19.88 -15.14
C LEU A 328 23.87 -21.09 -15.37
N PRO A 329 23.32 -22.31 -15.52
CA PRO A 329 24.13 -23.51 -15.73
C PRO A 329 25.08 -23.37 -16.92
N SER A 330 26.36 -23.68 -16.72
CA SER A 330 27.38 -23.57 -17.76
C SER A 330 27.13 -24.49 -18.95
N THR A 331 26.43 -25.61 -18.74
CA THR A 331 25.95 -26.51 -19.79
C THR A 331 25.01 -25.81 -20.75
N ASN A 332 24.03 -25.06 -20.24
CA ASN A 332 23.02 -24.36 -21.05
C ASN A 332 23.66 -23.21 -21.83
N LEU A 333 24.61 -22.50 -21.21
CA LEU A 333 25.35 -21.42 -21.88
C LEU A 333 26.22 -21.96 -23.03
N LYS A 334 26.88 -23.11 -22.83
CA LYS A 334 27.70 -23.76 -23.86
C LYS A 334 26.85 -24.34 -24.98
N SER A 335 25.74 -25.01 -24.67
CA SER A 335 24.84 -25.60 -25.68
C SER A 335 24.22 -24.54 -26.58
N ALA A 336 23.83 -23.40 -26.00
CA ALA A 336 23.30 -22.26 -26.73
C ALA A 336 24.38 -21.38 -27.40
N GLN A 337 25.66 -21.76 -27.29
CA GLN A 337 26.79 -21.03 -27.88
C GLN A 337 26.83 -19.55 -27.48
N ILE A 338 26.52 -19.24 -26.22
CA ILE A 338 26.54 -17.87 -25.70
C ILE A 338 27.96 -17.32 -25.75
N LYS A 339 28.16 -16.23 -26.49
CA LYS A 339 29.46 -15.59 -26.68
C LYS A 339 29.85 -14.73 -25.49
N HIS A 340 28.88 -14.00 -24.93
CA HIS A 340 29.09 -13.12 -23.79
C HIS A 340 28.03 -13.41 -22.71
N TYR A 341 28.49 -13.83 -21.54
CA TYR A 341 27.63 -14.06 -20.38
C TYR A 341 28.06 -13.15 -19.24
N PHE A 342 27.10 -12.46 -18.64
CA PHE A 342 27.34 -11.57 -17.51
C PHE A 342 26.35 -11.86 -16.38
N HIS A 343 26.89 -12.25 -15.22
CA HIS A 343 26.10 -12.54 -14.03
C HIS A 343 26.14 -11.37 -13.05
N LEU A 344 24.99 -10.73 -12.89
CA LEU A 344 24.73 -9.77 -11.83
C LEU A 344 24.13 -10.54 -10.64
N GLU A 345 25.00 -10.95 -9.72
CA GLU A 345 24.59 -11.63 -8.48
C GLU A 345 23.65 -10.73 -7.66
N CYS A 346 22.36 -11.10 -7.67
CA CYS A 346 21.28 -10.36 -7.02
C CYS A 346 20.34 -11.33 -6.31
N GLN A 347 19.94 -10.98 -5.08
CA GLN A 347 18.85 -11.67 -4.38
C GLN A 347 17.48 -11.38 -5.04
N THR A 348 16.41 -11.96 -4.51
CA THR A 348 15.05 -11.68 -4.96
C THR A 348 14.43 -10.51 -4.18
N GLY A 349 13.38 -9.90 -4.76
CA GLY A 349 12.62 -8.83 -4.12
C GLY A 349 13.44 -7.59 -3.76
N LYS A 350 13.12 -6.97 -2.61
CA LYS A 350 13.73 -5.70 -2.17
C LYS A 350 15.24 -5.78 -1.97
N LEU A 351 15.75 -6.92 -1.48
CA LEU A 351 17.20 -7.16 -1.33
C LEU A 351 17.87 -7.20 -2.70
N GLY A 352 17.25 -7.89 -3.65
CA GLY A 352 17.66 -7.87 -5.06
C GLY A 352 17.75 -6.47 -5.66
N SER A 353 16.75 -5.61 -5.42
CA SER A 353 16.79 -4.22 -5.88
C SER A 353 17.98 -3.44 -5.30
N ARG A 354 18.34 -3.69 -4.04
CA ARG A 354 19.52 -3.06 -3.41
C ARG A 354 20.80 -3.57 -4.04
N ASP A 355 20.93 -4.88 -4.19
CA ASP A 355 22.11 -5.52 -4.80
C ASP A 355 22.31 -5.00 -6.24
N LEU A 356 21.22 -4.92 -7.01
CA LEU A 356 21.22 -4.39 -8.37
C LEU A 356 21.82 -2.97 -8.43
N ARG A 357 21.51 -2.08 -7.48
CA ARG A 357 22.11 -0.72 -7.44
C ARG A 357 23.63 -0.76 -7.45
N MET A 358 24.20 -1.66 -6.66
CA MET A 358 25.65 -1.81 -6.52
C MET A 358 26.29 -2.48 -7.73
N LYS A 359 25.52 -3.32 -8.44
CA LYS A 359 26.02 -4.10 -9.59
C LYS A 359 25.81 -3.39 -10.93
N LEU A 360 24.83 -2.49 -11.06
CA LEU A 360 24.54 -1.74 -12.30
C LEU A 360 25.77 -1.01 -12.89
N PRO A 361 26.69 -0.41 -12.11
CA PRO A 361 27.91 0.17 -12.65
C PRO A 361 28.78 -0.82 -13.44
N ARG A 362 28.72 -2.12 -13.12
CA ARG A 362 29.46 -3.18 -13.86
C ARG A 362 28.93 -3.41 -15.28
N LEU A 363 27.75 -2.88 -15.61
CA LEU A 363 27.26 -2.89 -16.99
C LEU A 363 28.16 -2.06 -17.91
N LEU A 364 28.89 -1.07 -17.37
CA LEU A 364 29.85 -0.27 -18.12
C LEU A 364 31.00 -1.15 -18.59
N ASP A 365 31.62 -1.90 -17.67
CA ASP A 365 32.70 -2.85 -17.97
C ASP A 365 32.24 -3.90 -19.01
N LEU A 366 31.00 -4.39 -18.88
CA LEU A 366 30.41 -5.29 -19.86
C LEU A 366 30.34 -4.63 -21.24
N CYS A 367 29.74 -3.44 -21.33
CA CYS A 367 29.53 -2.78 -22.63
C CYS A 367 30.85 -2.39 -23.30
N GLU A 368 31.89 -2.04 -22.53
CA GLU A 368 33.25 -1.80 -23.02
C GLU A 368 33.91 -3.07 -23.59
N SER A 369 33.53 -4.25 -23.09
CA SER A 369 34.03 -5.54 -23.60
C SER A 369 33.30 -6.07 -24.84
N LEU A 370 32.17 -5.44 -25.23
CA LEU A 370 31.37 -5.85 -26.37
C LEU A 370 31.85 -5.13 -27.65
N ALA A 371 31.92 -5.86 -28.76
CA ALA A 371 32.17 -5.26 -30.06
C ALA A 371 30.98 -4.39 -30.52
N SER A 372 31.26 -3.32 -31.27
CA SER A 372 30.24 -2.53 -31.97
C SER A 372 30.35 -2.74 -33.50
N PRO A 373 29.23 -2.96 -34.22
CA PRO A 373 27.87 -3.07 -33.70
C PRO A 373 27.69 -4.35 -32.89
N LEU A 374 26.73 -4.36 -31.95
CA LEU A 374 26.55 -5.49 -31.06
C LEU A 374 26.31 -6.79 -31.83
N PRO A 375 27.03 -7.88 -31.53
CA PRO A 375 26.86 -9.13 -32.26
C PRO A 375 25.58 -9.84 -31.79
N GLY A 376 24.47 -9.55 -32.47
CA GLY A 376 23.22 -10.32 -32.36
C GLY A 376 22.29 -9.93 -31.21
N LYS A 377 21.54 -10.92 -30.69
CA LYS A 377 20.45 -10.69 -29.72
C LYS A 377 20.96 -10.71 -28.27
N VAL A 378 20.48 -9.75 -27.48
CA VAL A 378 20.75 -9.57 -26.05
C VAL A 378 19.55 -10.01 -25.23
N LEU A 379 19.77 -10.91 -24.27
CA LEU A 379 18.78 -11.30 -23.28
C LEU A 379 19.15 -10.74 -21.90
N VAL A 380 18.20 -10.12 -21.24
CA VAL A 380 18.28 -9.74 -19.83
C VAL A 380 17.25 -10.55 -19.05
N CYS A 381 17.67 -11.35 -18.07
CA CYS A 381 16.78 -12.24 -17.33
C CYS A 381 16.94 -12.16 -15.81
N CYS A 382 15.87 -12.46 -15.08
CA CYS A 382 15.82 -12.63 -13.62
C CYS A 382 14.70 -13.63 -13.29
N PRO A 383 14.58 -14.17 -12.06
CA PRO A 383 13.63 -15.26 -11.78
C PRO A 383 12.19 -14.95 -12.20
N THR A 384 11.72 -13.73 -11.94
CA THR A 384 10.35 -13.33 -12.31
C THR A 384 10.21 -12.82 -13.74
N GLY A 385 11.31 -12.42 -14.39
CA GLY A 385 11.32 -11.70 -15.67
C GLY A 385 10.65 -10.32 -15.66
N LYS A 386 10.16 -9.84 -14.52
CA LYS A 386 9.28 -8.64 -14.43
C LYS A 386 9.85 -7.52 -13.55
N ASP A 387 10.95 -7.76 -12.84
CA ASP A 387 11.50 -6.81 -11.86
C ASP A 387 12.97 -6.43 -12.15
N LEU A 388 13.93 -7.21 -11.67
CA LEU A 388 15.36 -6.86 -11.79
C LEU A 388 15.84 -6.83 -13.23
N SER A 389 15.41 -7.79 -14.06
CA SER A 389 15.72 -7.81 -15.49
C SER A 389 15.19 -6.57 -16.20
N VAL A 390 13.98 -6.11 -15.83
CA VAL A 390 13.38 -4.87 -16.35
C VAL A 390 14.19 -3.65 -15.91
N GLY A 391 14.65 -3.61 -14.66
CA GLY A 391 15.54 -2.55 -14.15
C GLY A 391 16.87 -2.48 -14.90
N THR A 392 17.51 -3.63 -15.12
CA THR A 392 18.76 -3.75 -15.89
C THR A 392 18.58 -3.35 -17.35
N ALA A 393 17.51 -3.84 -18.01
CA ALA A 393 17.17 -3.44 -19.37
C ALA A 393 16.91 -1.94 -19.48
N LEU A 394 16.20 -1.35 -18.50
CA LEU A 394 15.98 0.10 -18.44
C LEU A 394 17.29 0.89 -18.36
N ALA A 395 18.26 0.43 -17.57
CA ALA A 395 19.57 1.06 -17.49
C ALA A 395 20.31 1.02 -18.83
N LEU A 396 20.29 -0.14 -19.53
CA LEU A 396 20.86 -0.29 -20.87
C LEU A 396 20.18 0.62 -21.91
N LEU A 397 18.84 0.71 -21.89
CA LEU A 397 18.09 1.63 -22.75
C LEU A 397 18.52 3.08 -22.53
N CYS A 398 18.69 3.48 -21.26
CA CYS A 398 19.06 4.85 -20.93
C CYS A 398 20.52 5.16 -21.33
N LEU A 399 21.42 4.19 -21.21
CA LEU A 399 22.85 4.41 -21.43
C LEU A 399 23.26 4.28 -22.90
N TYR A 400 22.71 3.32 -23.65
CA TYR A 400 23.29 2.89 -24.92
C TYR A 400 22.30 2.78 -26.09
N VAL A 401 21.00 3.05 -25.88
CA VAL A 401 20.00 3.01 -26.97
C VAL A 401 19.64 4.41 -27.44
N ASP A 402 19.68 4.68 -28.75
CA ASP A 402 19.25 5.94 -29.35
C ASP A 402 17.71 6.07 -29.45
N GLU A 403 17.19 7.14 -30.07
CA GLU A 403 15.74 7.34 -30.21
C GLU A 403 15.08 6.38 -31.22
N GLN A 404 15.86 5.79 -32.13
CA GLN A 404 15.40 4.85 -33.14
C GLN A 404 15.39 3.40 -32.63
N GLY A 405 15.94 3.15 -31.44
CA GLY A 405 16.05 1.81 -30.86
C GLY A 405 17.35 1.09 -31.20
N ASN A 406 18.33 1.77 -31.79
CA ASN A 406 19.63 1.18 -32.08
C ASN A 406 20.47 1.11 -30.80
N PHE A 407 20.98 -0.07 -30.50
CA PHE A 407 21.86 -0.32 -29.37
C PHE A 407 23.32 -0.21 -29.80
N ASP A 408 24.01 0.84 -29.36
CA ASP A 408 25.40 1.14 -29.72
C ASP A 408 26.24 1.35 -28.46
N VAL A 409 27.08 0.36 -28.15
CA VAL A 409 27.96 0.37 -26.97
C VAL A 409 29.03 1.46 -27.04
N ASN A 410 29.37 1.97 -28.23
CA ASN A 410 30.34 3.05 -28.38
C ASN A 410 29.71 4.43 -28.09
N LYS A 411 28.38 4.55 -28.09
CA LYS A 411 27.65 5.81 -27.89
C LYS A 411 26.97 5.86 -26.53
N ARG A 412 27.78 5.75 -25.48
CA ARG A 412 27.31 5.92 -24.11
C ARG A 412 26.79 7.34 -23.90
N LYS A 413 25.55 7.48 -23.39
CA LYS A 413 25.00 8.76 -22.95
C LYS A 413 25.64 9.20 -21.64
N SER A 414 25.94 10.49 -21.54
CA SER A 414 26.45 11.08 -20.32
C SER A 414 25.34 11.16 -19.27
N SER A 415 25.71 11.21 -17.99
CA SER A 415 24.74 11.36 -16.91
C SER A 415 24.08 12.74 -16.86
N SER A 416 24.68 13.76 -17.48
CA SER A 416 24.04 15.05 -17.72
C SER A 416 22.81 14.90 -18.61
N ASP A 417 22.86 14.01 -19.61
CA ASP A 417 21.78 13.78 -20.57
C ASP A 417 20.63 12.93 -20.01
N ILE A 418 20.88 12.20 -18.93
CA ILE A 418 19.91 11.27 -18.34
C ILE A 418 19.17 11.97 -17.19
N GLY A 419 17.95 12.43 -17.47
CA GLY A 419 17.03 12.97 -16.46
C GLY A 419 15.93 11.99 -16.05
N LYS A 420 15.20 12.29 -14.95
CA LYS A 420 14.03 11.50 -14.53
C LYS A 420 12.95 11.38 -15.61
N ALA A 421 12.77 12.43 -16.42
CA ALA A 421 11.83 12.41 -17.55
C ALA A 421 12.29 11.41 -18.62
N PHE A 422 13.57 11.42 -18.99
CA PHE A 422 14.16 10.48 -19.94
C PHE A 422 14.08 9.03 -19.46
N ILE A 423 14.37 8.75 -18.19
CA ILE A 423 14.21 7.41 -17.62
C ILE A 423 12.76 6.94 -17.70
N LYS A 424 11.78 7.83 -17.42
CA LYS A 424 10.35 7.50 -17.58
C LYS A 424 10.00 7.22 -19.05
N GLN A 425 10.51 8.02 -19.99
CA GLN A 425 10.34 7.80 -21.42
C GLN A 425 10.84 6.41 -21.83
N ARG A 426 12.07 6.03 -21.43
CA ARG A 426 12.65 4.71 -21.75
C ARG A 426 11.94 3.56 -21.06
N LEU A 427 11.41 3.76 -19.86
CA LEU A 427 10.59 2.76 -19.22
C LEU A 427 9.26 2.53 -19.96
N SER A 428 8.69 3.58 -20.55
CA SER A 428 7.45 3.44 -21.33
C SER A 428 7.62 2.45 -22.49
N TRP A 429 8.80 2.40 -23.12
CA TRP A 429 9.12 1.44 -24.19
C TRP A 429 9.02 -0.02 -23.73
N ILE A 430 9.50 -0.31 -22.52
CA ILE A 430 9.41 -1.65 -21.92
C ILE A 430 7.95 -2.02 -21.66
N THR A 431 7.22 -1.14 -20.97
CA THR A 431 5.82 -1.39 -20.60
C THR A 431 4.86 -1.42 -21.79
N MET A 432 5.20 -0.74 -22.89
CA MET A 432 4.45 -0.81 -24.15
C MET A 432 4.75 -2.09 -24.92
N SER A 433 5.93 -2.68 -24.74
CA SER A 433 6.26 -3.97 -25.34
C SER A 433 5.54 -5.12 -24.65
N ASN A 434 5.38 -5.04 -23.33
CA ASN A 434 4.55 -5.93 -22.55
C ASN A 434 4.14 -5.24 -21.22
N PRO A 435 2.83 -5.01 -20.96
CA PRO A 435 2.36 -4.32 -19.75
C PRO A 435 2.74 -5.00 -18.43
N ALA A 436 3.02 -6.30 -18.45
CA ALA A 436 3.47 -7.05 -17.26
C ALA A 436 4.92 -6.71 -16.85
N LEU A 437 5.72 -6.11 -17.75
CA LEU A 437 7.11 -5.72 -17.49
C LEU A 437 7.17 -4.36 -16.79
N ASN A 438 6.81 -4.34 -15.51
CA ASN A 438 6.81 -3.13 -14.69
C ASN A 438 7.64 -3.35 -13.41
N PRO A 439 8.81 -2.72 -13.29
CA PRO A 439 9.71 -2.98 -12.18
C PRO A 439 9.13 -2.41 -10.88
N SER A 440 9.49 -3.03 -9.76
CA SER A 440 9.10 -2.58 -8.44
C SER A 440 9.59 -1.15 -8.16
N ARG A 441 8.96 -0.46 -7.20
CA ARG A 441 9.40 0.87 -6.78
C ARG A 441 10.85 0.85 -6.28
N ALA A 442 11.25 -0.20 -5.59
CA ALA A 442 12.61 -0.38 -5.09
C ALA A 442 13.62 -0.52 -6.24
N THR A 443 13.31 -1.37 -7.23
CA THR A 443 14.16 -1.55 -8.42
C THR A 443 14.30 -0.26 -9.21
N LEU A 444 13.20 0.47 -9.44
CA LEU A 444 13.26 1.76 -10.11
C LEU A 444 14.10 2.79 -9.34
N GLN A 445 13.96 2.84 -8.01
CA GLN A 445 14.78 3.73 -7.17
C GLN A 445 16.26 3.39 -7.32
N SER A 446 16.62 2.11 -7.41
CA SER A 446 17.99 1.68 -7.64
C SER A 446 18.52 2.03 -9.03
N VAL A 447 17.70 1.92 -10.08
CA VAL A 447 18.08 2.39 -11.42
C VAL A 447 18.28 3.90 -11.44
N ASN A 448 17.35 4.66 -10.84
CA ASN A 448 17.49 6.11 -10.73
C ASN A 448 18.75 6.52 -9.97
N ALA A 449 19.04 5.85 -8.85
CA ALA A 449 20.27 6.06 -8.09
C ALA A 449 21.50 5.85 -8.99
N ALA A 450 21.61 4.66 -9.61
CA ALA A 450 22.76 4.32 -10.45
C ALA A 450 22.96 5.27 -11.65
N LEU A 451 21.87 5.72 -12.29
CA LEU A 451 21.96 6.58 -13.47
C LEU A 451 22.14 8.07 -13.14
N LEU A 452 21.66 8.54 -11.98
CA LEU A 452 21.64 9.95 -11.62
C LEU A 452 22.75 10.34 -10.61
N GLU A 453 23.31 9.40 -9.85
CA GLU A 453 24.28 9.67 -8.76
C GLU A 453 25.63 10.26 -9.23
N SER A 454 25.90 10.33 -10.53
CA SER A 454 27.05 11.09 -11.07
C SER A 454 26.83 12.61 -11.19
N ARG A 455 25.80 13.17 -10.52
CA ARG A 455 25.56 14.62 -10.44
C ARG A 455 26.11 15.30 -9.18
N ALA A 456 26.84 14.58 -8.32
CA ALA A 456 27.46 15.16 -7.13
C ALA A 456 28.98 14.90 -7.11
N PRO A 457 29.83 15.93 -6.88
CA PRO A 457 31.23 15.69 -6.53
C PRO A 457 31.27 14.94 -5.19
N LYS A 458 32.02 13.84 -5.15
CA LYS A 458 32.23 13.03 -3.94
C LYS A 458 33.02 13.85 -2.90
N SER A 459 32.43 14.16 -1.75
CA SER A 459 33.20 14.38 -0.52
C SER A 459 33.26 13.09 0.27
N ASN A 460 34.38 12.37 0.11
CA ASN A 460 34.74 11.25 0.97
C ASN A 460 35.20 11.83 2.33
N SER A 461 34.46 11.56 3.39
CA SER A 461 35.02 11.55 4.74
C SER A 461 34.52 10.29 5.44
N GLN A 462 35.48 9.41 5.71
CA GLN A 462 35.33 8.27 6.60
C GLN A 462 34.86 8.76 7.97
N MET A 463 33.79 8.17 8.50
CA MET A 463 33.56 8.16 9.95
C MET A 463 33.32 6.73 10.39
N SER A 464 34.27 6.28 11.20
CA SER A 464 34.32 5.04 11.94
C SER A 464 33.12 4.86 12.86
N VAL A 465 32.69 3.61 12.96
CA VAL A 465 31.71 3.12 13.93
C VAL A 465 32.35 3.11 15.32
N SER A 466 31.69 3.73 16.31
CA SER A 466 31.83 3.37 17.72
C SER A 466 30.47 3.45 18.42
N GLU A 467 30.16 2.39 19.16
CA GLU A 467 28.97 2.24 20.01
C GLU A 467 29.02 3.20 21.22
N PRO A 468 27.88 3.65 21.79
CA PRO A 468 27.87 4.35 23.07
C PRO A 468 27.54 3.41 24.24
N ALA A 469 28.40 3.45 25.27
CA ALA A 469 28.20 2.84 26.58
C ALA A 469 27.31 3.73 27.47
N TRP A 470 26.41 3.12 28.23
CA TRP A 470 25.25 3.73 28.92
C TRP A 470 25.45 3.92 30.43
N GLU A 471 26.69 3.95 30.95
CA GLU A 471 26.93 3.76 32.40
C GLU A 471 27.23 5.01 33.25
N SER A 472 27.13 6.26 32.77
CA SER A 472 27.70 7.40 33.52
C SER A 472 26.79 8.57 33.89
N VAL A 473 25.49 8.38 34.12
CA VAL A 473 24.60 9.49 34.59
C VAL A 473 23.84 9.19 35.90
N LEU A 474 23.91 7.97 36.44
CA LEU A 474 23.13 7.58 37.63
C LEU A 474 23.80 7.82 39.00
N ALA A 475 24.93 8.53 39.05
CA ALA A 475 25.73 8.61 40.27
C ALA A 475 25.95 10.05 40.78
N MET A 476 24.92 10.91 40.81
CA MET A 476 24.96 12.11 41.66
C MET A 476 23.54 12.58 42.00
N MET A 477 22.99 12.11 43.12
CA MET A 477 21.96 12.84 43.88
C MET A 477 21.67 12.14 45.21
N GLU A 478 22.24 12.64 46.30
CA GLU A 478 21.67 12.54 47.64
C GLU A 478 21.62 13.94 48.28
N PRO A 479 20.68 14.19 49.22
CA PRO A 479 20.15 15.52 49.47
C PRO A 479 20.92 16.25 50.57
N ARG A 480 21.16 17.55 50.39
CA ARG A 480 21.58 18.44 51.48
C ARG A 480 20.62 19.61 51.67
N LEU A 481 20.24 19.75 52.93
CA LEU A 481 19.37 20.75 53.53
C LEU A 481 19.95 22.17 53.43
N VAL A 482 19.03 23.12 53.33
CA VAL A 482 19.23 24.59 53.31
C VAL A 482 19.62 25.11 54.70
N PRO A 483 20.35 26.24 54.76
CA PRO A 483 19.82 27.37 55.54
C PRO A 483 19.89 28.73 54.82
N GLN A 484 18.94 29.60 55.21
CA GLN A 484 18.70 30.98 54.80
C GLN A 484 19.86 31.93 55.17
N ASP A 485 20.05 33.04 54.42
CA ASP A 485 19.94 34.41 54.97
C ASP A 485 20.15 35.55 53.93
N SER A 486 19.13 36.41 53.87
CA SER A 486 19.09 37.90 53.88
C SER A 486 19.93 38.84 52.95
N LYS A 487 19.19 39.85 52.43
CA LYS A 487 19.50 41.29 52.16
C LYS A 487 19.95 41.80 50.77
N ALA A 488 19.00 42.53 50.15
CA ALA A 488 19.01 43.95 49.73
C ALA A 488 19.82 44.48 48.51
N GLU A 489 19.05 45.18 47.65
CA GLU A 489 19.32 46.42 46.87
C GLU A 489 20.24 46.43 45.63
N HIS A 490 19.63 46.63 44.44
CA HIS A 490 19.71 47.82 43.55
C HIS A 490 19.44 47.47 42.06
N GLU A 491 18.51 48.21 41.45
CA GLU A 491 18.26 48.36 39.99
C GLU A 491 19.29 49.34 39.37
N PRO A 492 19.59 49.34 38.04
CA PRO A 492 18.58 49.61 36.98
C PRO A 492 18.77 48.97 35.58
N ASP A 493 17.64 48.95 34.85
CA ASP A 493 17.42 49.07 33.40
C ASP A 493 18.25 48.24 32.38
N THR A 494 17.62 47.27 31.70
CA THR A 494 17.16 47.36 30.29
C THR A 494 16.84 45.96 29.68
N ASN A 495 15.74 45.93 28.91
CA ASN A 495 15.37 44.99 27.84
C ASN A 495 15.10 43.49 28.13
N ASP A 496 13.80 43.18 27.99
CA ASP A 496 13.21 42.12 27.15
C ASP A 496 13.73 40.68 27.31
N GLY A 497 12.92 39.87 27.98
CA GLY A 497 13.14 38.44 28.14
C GLY A 497 12.13 37.83 29.11
N GLY A 498 10.88 37.72 28.67
CA GLY A 498 9.82 37.03 29.42
C GLY A 498 10.28 35.63 29.86
N ILE A 499 10.38 35.45 31.17
CA ILE A 499 10.82 34.24 31.86
C ILE A 499 9.82 33.11 31.55
N LYS A 500 10.32 32.05 30.89
CA LYS A 500 9.64 30.75 30.76
C LYS A 500 9.77 29.98 32.08
N ASP A 501 8.94 30.30 33.07
CA ASP A 501 8.78 29.47 34.27
C ASP A 501 7.80 28.32 33.99
N GLY A 502 8.33 27.19 33.54
CA GLY A 502 7.66 25.88 33.63
C GLY A 502 8.45 24.98 34.59
N PRO A 503 7.80 24.23 35.50
CA PRO A 503 8.51 23.30 36.38
C PRO A 503 9.22 22.21 35.55
N PRO A 504 10.31 21.61 36.08
CA PRO A 504 11.10 20.63 35.34
C PRO A 504 10.26 19.40 34.97
N ASP A 505 10.23 19.10 33.67
CA ASP A 505 9.67 17.91 33.00
C ASP A 505 8.20 17.56 33.31
N VAL A 506 7.26 18.43 32.92
CA VAL A 506 5.80 18.19 32.97
C VAL A 506 5.39 16.85 32.33
N PRO A 507 5.91 16.45 31.14
CA PRO A 507 5.62 15.14 30.55
C PRO A 507 6.04 13.95 31.41
N PHE A 508 7.21 14.01 32.05
CA PHE A 508 7.64 12.99 33.01
C PHE A 508 6.66 12.88 34.19
N THR A 509 6.25 14.03 34.75
CA THR A 509 5.30 14.05 35.88
C THR A 509 3.94 13.49 35.50
N ILE A 510 3.41 13.85 34.32
CA ILE A 510 2.17 13.28 33.77
C ILE A 510 2.31 11.77 33.61
N PHE A 511 3.42 11.30 33.01
CA PHE A 511 3.65 9.88 32.77
C PHE A 511 3.70 9.07 34.08
N LYS A 512 4.41 9.58 35.09
CA LYS A 512 4.44 8.97 36.43
C LYS A 512 3.05 8.97 37.09
N ASN A 513 2.28 10.04 36.91
CA ASN A 513 0.93 10.10 37.44
C ASN A 513 -0.05 9.18 36.71
N LEU A 514 0.12 8.87 35.42
CA LEU A 514 -0.73 7.89 34.72
C LEU A 514 -0.65 6.50 35.36
N GLN A 515 0.55 6.07 35.76
CA GLN A 515 0.78 4.79 36.45
C GLN A 515 -0.06 4.67 37.73
N GLY A 516 -0.08 5.73 38.54
CA GLY A 516 -0.71 5.70 39.87
C GLY A 516 0.07 4.86 40.89
N LEU A 517 -0.52 4.70 42.08
CA LEU A 517 0.00 3.77 43.11
C LEU A 517 -0.44 2.35 42.79
N ASP A 518 0.35 1.35 43.20
CA ASP A 518 0.09 -0.06 42.89
C ASP A 518 -1.35 -0.47 43.27
N GLY A 519 -2.09 -0.98 42.28
CA GLY A 519 -3.47 -1.44 42.43
C GLY A 519 -4.57 -0.39 42.25
N GLN A 520 -4.24 0.89 42.04
CA GLN A 520 -5.25 1.90 41.72
C GLN A 520 -5.71 1.80 40.26
N THR A 521 -7.03 1.88 40.06
CA THR A 521 -7.66 1.89 38.74
C THR A 521 -8.21 3.28 38.44
N TRP A 522 -8.16 3.66 37.17
CA TRP A 522 -8.85 4.83 36.67
C TRP A 522 -10.29 4.44 36.37
N THR A 523 -11.26 5.19 36.89
CA THR A 523 -12.62 5.15 36.35
C THR A 523 -12.68 6.01 35.11
N PHE A 524 -13.36 5.56 34.07
CA PHE A 524 -13.50 6.36 32.85
C PHE A 524 -14.91 6.32 32.28
N THR A 525 -15.27 7.42 31.65
CA THR A 525 -16.45 7.53 30.78
C THR A 525 -16.00 7.98 29.40
N ARG A 526 -16.39 7.24 28.37
CA ARG A 526 -16.10 7.56 26.96
C ARG A 526 -17.39 7.82 26.21
N THR A 527 -17.47 8.94 25.52
CA THR A 527 -18.52 9.19 24.54
C THR A 527 -17.98 8.98 23.13
N LEU A 528 -18.68 8.17 22.34
CA LEU A 528 -18.36 7.88 20.95
C LEU A 528 -19.50 8.39 20.06
N CYS A 529 -19.20 9.33 19.17
CA CYS A 529 -20.15 9.86 18.19
C CYS A 529 -19.63 9.56 16.78
N SER A 530 -20.22 8.59 16.10
CA SER A 530 -19.90 8.32 14.69
C SER A 530 -20.85 9.04 13.75
N LYS A 531 -20.31 9.54 12.64
CA LYS A 531 -21.08 10.08 11.51
C LYS A 531 -21.40 9.02 10.46
N LEU A 532 -20.85 7.82 10.61
CA LEU A 532 -21.12 6.70 9.71
C LEU A 532 -22.30 5.87 10.26
N PRO A 533 -23.39 5.67 9.49
CA PRO A 533 -24.54 4.88 9.94
C PRO A 533 -24.22 3.43 10.31
N THR A 534 -23.06 2.93 9.87
CA THR A 534 -22.58 1.56 10.09
C THR A 534 -21.78 1.40 11.39
N HIS A 535 -21.48 2.49 12.10
CA HIS A 535 -20.70 2.48 13.34
C HIS A 535 -21.57 2.99 14.49
N PRO A 536 -21.65 2.25 15.60
CA PRO A 536 -22.52 2.64 16.70
C PRO A 536 -21.97 3.89 17.42
N SER A 537 -22.85 4.85 17.68
CA SER A 537 -22.64 5.90 18.68
C SER A 537 -23.14 5.41 20.05
N GLY A 538 -22.55 5.94 21.12
CA GLY A 538 -22.91 5.55 22.48
C GLY A 538 -21.87 5.91 23.53
N THR A 539 -22.02 5.35 24.73
CA THR A 539 -21.18 5.63 25.89
C THR A 539 -20.55 4.36 26.44
N VAL A 540 -19.26 4.41 26.75
CA VAL A 540 -18.56 3.36 27.53
C VAL A 540 -18.34 3.87 28.95
N ILE A 541 -18.67 3.06 29.94
CA ILE A 541 -18.26 3.29 31.34
C ILE A 541 -17.44 2.10 31.78
N GLY A 542 -16.28 2.33 32.38
CA GLY A 542 -15.38 1.25 32.75
C GLY A 542 -14.22 1.67 33.63
N THR A 543 -13.27 0.75 33.77
CA THR A 543 -12.02 0.97 34.50
C THR A 543 -10.81 0.75 33.60
N ALA A 544 -9.72 1.44 33.91
CA ALA A 544 -8.46 1.30 33.19
C ALA A 544 -7.27 1.23 34.15
N THR A 545 -6.22 0.54 33.74
CA THR A 545 -4.96 0.40 34.47
C THR A 545 -3.79 0.80 33.59
N PHE A 546 -2.73 1.30 34.22
CA PHE A 546 -1.43 1.54 33.61
C PHE A 546 -0.37 0.71 34.33
N THR A 547 -0.01 -0.43 33.75
CA THR A 547 0.90 -1.39 34.39
C THR A 547 2.34 -1.17 33.92
N PRO A 548 3.31 -0.93 34.82
CA PRO A 548 4.72 -0.84 34.47
C PRO A 548 5.23 -2.12 33.79
N CYS A 549 5.96 -1.95 32.69
CA CYS A 549 6.54 -3.06 31.96
C CYS A 549 8.01 -3.24 32.30
N ALA A 550 8.39 -4.43 32.75
CA ALA A 550 9.78 -4.78 33.02
C ALA A 550 10.53 -5.04 31.69
N LEU A 551 11.18 -4.01 31.17
CA LEU A 551 12.02 -4.05 29.96
C LEU A 551 13.50 -3.84 30.31
N PRO A 552 14.44 -4.20 29.41
CA PRO A 552 15.86 -3.93 29.61
C PRO A 552 16.13 -2.44 29.86
N SER A 553 17.12 -2.11 30.71
CA SER A 553 17.43 -0.74 31.14
C SER A 553 17.75 0.24 30.00
N SER A 554 18.08 -0.27 28.80
CA SER A 554 18.29 0.51 27.57
C SER A 554 16.99 0.94 26.88
N SER A 555 15.84 0.46 27.35
CA SER A 555 14.51 0.78 26.81
C SER A 555 13.89 1.97 27.54
N PRO A 556 13.07 2.80 26.86
CA PRO A 556 12.37 3.89 27.52
C PRO A 556 11.38 3.36 28.58
N PRO A 557 11.11 4.13 29.65
CA PRO A 557 10.05 3.81 30.62
C PRO A 557 8.74 3.51 29.88
N THR A 558 8.12 2.37 30.19
CA THR A 558 7.00 1.82 29.42
C THR A 558 5.86 1.38 30.35
N LEU A 559 4.63 1.81 30.05
CA LEU A 559 3.40 1.42 30.72
C LEU A 559 2.47 0.71 29.72
N LEU A 560 1.89 -0.42 30.14
CA LEU A 560 0.79 -1.06 29.43
C LEU A 560 -0.52 -0.48 29.94
N TYR A 561 -1.21 0.23 29.07
CA TYR A 561 -2.59 0.61 29.29
C TYR A 561 -3.52 -0.57 28.97
N ALA A 562 -4.44 -0.89 29.87
CA ALA A 562 -5.53 -1.82 29.61
C ALA A 562 -6.83 -1.27 30.18
N GLU A 563 -7.92 -1.38 29.41
CA GLU A 563 -9.26 -0.99 29.86
C GLU A 563 -10.26 -2.11 29.70
N GLU A 564 -11.28 -2.08 30.55
CA GLU A 564 -12.48 -2.88 30.45
C GLU A 564 -13.70 -2.05 30.87
N GLY A 565 -14.79 -2.14 30.10
CA GLY A 565 -16.02 -1.42 30.41
C GLY A 565 -17.22 -1.96 29.64
N GLU A 566 -18.39 -1.40 29.96
CA GLU A 566 -19.63 -1.67 29.25
C GLU A 566 -19.90 -0.54 28.26
N PHE A 567 -20.04 -0.87 26.97
CA PHE A 567 -20.48 0.02 25.93
C PHE A 567 -21.98 -0.09 25.72
N VAL A 568 -22.68 1.02 25.92
CA VAL A 568 -24.12 1.16 25.68
C VAL A 568 -24.31 2.04 24.45
N THR A 569 -24.88 1.49 23.38
CA THR A 569 -25.19 2.26 22.17
C THR A 569 -26.40 3.18 22.38
N ASP A 570 -26.52 4.23 21.57
CA ASP A 570 -27.70 5.12 21.59
C ASP A 570 -29.01 4.35 21.32
N GLY A 571 -28.92 3.20 20.62
CA GLY A 571 -30.03 2.28 20.37
C GLY A 571 -30.31 1.27 21.50
N GLY A 572 -29.61 1.36 22.64
CA GLY A 572 -29.85 0.53 23.83
C GLY A 572 -29.13 -0.84 23.86
N LEU A 573 -28.38 -1.21 22.82
CA LEU A 573 -27.56 -2.43 22.82
C LEU A 573 -26.35 -2.28 23.75
N ARG A 574 -26.00 -3.37 24.46
CA ARG A 574 -24.93 -3.43 25.46
C ARG A 574 -23.85 -4.43 25.07
N PHE A 575 -22.58 -4.06 25.20
CA PHE A 575 -21.43 -4.91 24.86
C PHE A 575 -20.26 -4.66 25.83
N THR A 576 -19.43 -5.68 26.06
CA THR A 576 -18.15 -5.50 26.76
C THR A 576 -17.11 -4.89 25.83
N ALA A 577 -16.50 -3.78 26.24
CA ALA A 577 -15.41 -3.12 25.54
C ALA A 577 -14.09 -3.38 26.28
N ARG A 578 -13.07 -3.82 25.55
CA ARG A 578 -11.70 -3.97 26.07
C ARG A 578 -10.71 -3.37 25.09
N ARG A 579 -9.67 -2.71 25.59
CA ARG A 579 -8.62 -2.12 24.75
C ARG A 579 -7.28 -2.08 25.45
N LYS A 580 -6.20 -2.11 24.66
CA LYS A 580 -4.84 -1.98 25.15
C LYS A 580 -4.01 -1.03 24.30
N TYR A 581 -3.09 -0.35 24.95
CA TYR A 581 -2.08 0.52 24.33
C TYR A 581 -0.79 0.48 25.12
N VAL A 582 0.30 0.88 24.49
CA VAL A 582 1.60 0.99 25.17
C VAL A 582 2.03 2.45 25.21
N TYR A 583 2.25 2.98 26.40
CA TYR A 583 2.71 4.35 26.64
C TYR A 583 4.20 4.31 26.93
N GLN A 584 5.00 5.13 26.25
CA GLN A 584 6.43 5.26 26.46
C GLN A 584 6.82 6.71 26.72
N LEU A 585 7.71 6.94 27.67
CA LEU A 585 8.34 8.24 27.88
C LEU A 585 9.68 8.30 27.13
N LYS A 586 9.79 9.17 26.14
CA LYS A 586 11.01 9.35 25.34
C LYS A 586 11.61 10.73 25.56
N LEU A 587 12.91 10.87 25.33
CA LEU A 587 13.62 12.14 25.38
C LEU A 587 13.73 12.75 23.98
N SER A 588 13.47 14.05 23.86
CA SER A 588 13.75 14.80 22.63
C SER A 588 15.26 14.95 22.44
N ARG A 589 15.75 14.72 21.21
CA ARG A 589 17.17 14.91 20.87
C ARG A 589 17.57 16.39 20.76
N GLU A 590 16.59 17.27 20.58
CA GLU A 590 16.82 18.70 20.31
C GLU A 590 16.82 19.53 21.60
N ASP A 591 15.88 19.24 22.52
CA ASP A 591 15.66 20.12 23.70
C ASP A 591 15.86 19.40 25.05
N SER A 592 16.29 18.14 25.04
CA SER A 592 16.42 17.27 26.25
C SER A 592 15.14 17.07 27.07
N ASN A 593 14.00 17.63 26.66
CA ASN A 593 12.71 17.45 27.33
C ASN A 593 12.05 16.11 26.98
N GLY A 594 11.40 15.50 27.98
CA GLY A 594 10.61 14.29 27.81
C GLY A 594 9.33 14.51 26.98
N TYR A 595 8.83 13.47 26.32
CA TYR A 595 7.49 13.45 25.71
C TYR A 595 6.89 12.05 25.74
N VAL A 596 5.57 11.99 25.81
CA VAL A 596 4.82 10.73 25.87
C VAL A 596 4.44 10.27 24.46
N VAL A 597 4.75 9.01 24.17
CA VAL A 597 4.41 8.34 22.92
C VAL A 597 3.47 7.18 23.20
N VAL A 598 2.42 7.05 22.40
CA VAL A 598 1.44 5.96 22.48
C VAL A 598 1.59 5.07 21.27
N HIS A 599 1.70 3.77 21.51
CA HIS A 599 1.78 2.71 20.52
C HIS A 599 0.54 1.80 20.61
N PHE A 600 0.19 1.17 19.49
CA PHE A 600 -0.75 0.04 19.52
C PHE A 600 -0.15 -1.13 20.28
N PHE A 601 -0.98 -1.89 21.01
CA PHE A 601 -0.56 -3.19 21.53
C PHE A 601 -0.60 -4.23 20.40
N ASN A 602 0.41 -5.10 20.33
CA ASN A 602 0.51 -6.13 19.30
C ASN A 602 -0.13 -7.46 19.76
N ASP A 603 -1.45 -7.57 19.59
CA ASP A 603 -2.19 -8.79 19.94
C ASP A 603 -1.76 -10.02 19.11
N GLU A 604 -1.21 -9.86 17.90
CA GLU A 604 -0.77 -11.00 17.09
C GLU A 604 0.46 -11.70 17.69
N LYS A 605 1.38 -10.90 18.24
CA LYS A 605 2.58 -11.42 18.91
C LYS A 605 2.30 -11.86 20.35
N MET A 606 1.28 -11.29 20.98
CA MET A 606 0.92 -11.51 22.38
C MET A 606 -0.60 -11.78 22.57
N PRO A 607 -1.16 -12.83 21.93
CA PRO A 607 -2.62 -13.02 21.79
C PRO A 607 -3.38 -13.38 23.07
N ARG A 608 -2.68 -13.77 24.12
CA ARG A 608 -3.27 -14.12 25.42
C ARG A 608 -2.76 -13.24 26.57
N ALA A 609 -2.05 -12.16 26.24
CA ALA A 609 -1.39 -11.36 27.25
C ALA A 609 -2.40 -10.72 28.21
N MET A 610 -2.24 -10.91 29.51
CA MET A 610 -3.00 -10.17 30.53
C MET A 610 -2.29 -8.86 30.90
N ALA A 611 -2.99 -7.91 31.52
CA ALA A 611 -2.38 -6.64 31.93
C ALA A 611 -1.14 -6.83 32.84
N GLY A 612 -1.18 -7.83 33.73
CA GLY A 612 -0.05 -8.19 34.59
C GLY A 612 1.16 -8.82 33.88
N GLU A 613 1.02 -9.22 32.61
CA GLU A 613 2.09 -9.81 31.80
C GLU A 613 2.87 -8.76 30.98
N GLY A 614 2.42 -7.50 31.03
CA GLY A 614 3.08 -6.37 30.37
C GLY A 614 3.18 -6.53 28.85
N VAL A 615 4.32 -6.11 28.28
CA VAL A 615 4.58 -6.17 26.83
C VAL A 615 5.57 -7.26 26.43
N GLY A 616 5.83 -8.22 27.31
CA GLY A 616 6.85 -9.26 27.10
C GLY A 616 8.27 -8.79 27.43
N ALA A 617 9.19 -9.74 27.65
CA ALA A 617 10.53 -9.48 28.16
C ALA A 617 11.42 -8.66 27.21
N LYS A 618 11.10 -8.65 25.91
CA LYS A 618 11.82 -7.90 24.88
C LYS A 618 10.94 -6.84 24.19
N GLY A 619 9.75 -6.57 24.73
CA GLY A 619 8.81 -5.61 24.14
C GLY A 619 8.05 -6.16 22.93
N GLU A 620 7.83 -7.48 22.85
CA GLU A 620 7.10 -8.14 21.77
C GLU A 620 5.68 -7.59 21.56
N GLY A 621 5.05 -7.11 22.64
CA GLY A 621 3.72 -6.48 22.64
C GLY A 621 3.71 -5.01 22.17
N ILE A 622 4.87 -4.40 21.92
CA ILE A 622 4.96 -3.01 21.42
C ILE A 622 4.71 -3.01 19.91
N GLY A 623 3.57 -2.45 19.49
CA GLY A 623 3.16 -2.34 18.10
C GLY A 623 3.60 -1.04 17.42
N GLY A 624 2.94 -0.75 16.30
CA GLY A 624 3.18 0.48 15.55
C GLY A 624 2.87 1.74 16.36
N LEU A 625 3.55 2.84 16.03
CA LEU A 625 3.28 4.16 16.58
C LEU A 625 1.81 4.54 16.35
N PHE A 626 1.13 5.03 17.37
CA PHE A 626 -0.24 5.53 17.27
C PHE A 626 -0.28 7.06 17.33
N VAL A 627 0.20 7.68 18.41
CA VAL A 627 0.24 9.15 18.52
C VAL A 627 1.42 9.60 19.39
N GLU A 628 1.96 10.78 19.09
CA GLU A 628 2.99 11.43 19.90
C GLU A 628 2.41 12.70 20.52
N MET A 629 2.48 12.81 21.84
CA MET A 629 2.01 13.99 22.56
C MET A 629 2.97 15.17 22.28
N GLY A 630 2.40 16.28 21.86
CA GLY A 630 3.11 17.53 21.62
C GLY A 630 3.39 18.31 22.89
N HIS A 631 3.70 19.59 22.70
CA HIS A 631 4.00 20.49 23.80
C HIS A 631 2.80 20.63 24.74
N VAL A 632 3.00 20.44 26.03
CA VAL A 632 1.99 20.66 27.07
C VAL A 632 2.01 22.14 27.44
N SER A 633 0.90 22.82 27.26
CA SER A 633 0.72 24.23 27.60
C SER A 633 -0.28 24.39 28.75
N ALA A 634 -0.08 25.40 29.59
CA ALA A 634 -1.05 25.75 30.62
C ALA A 634 -2.09 26.71 30.07
N ASN A 635 -3.37 26.40 30.28
CA ASN A 635 -4.50 27.23 29.91
C ASN A 635 -5.44 27.36 31.12
N GLU A 636 -5.45 28.54 31.76
CA GLU A 636 -6.19 28.82 33.01
C GLU A 636 -5.93 27.78 34.12
N ASP A 637 -6.91 26.90 34.37
CA ASP A 637 -6.93 25.90 35.44
C ASP A 637 -6.62 24.47 34.99
N ILE A 638 -6.21 24.30 33.72
CA ILE A 638 -5.90 22.99 33.14
C ILE A 638 -4.65 23.04 32.27
N LEU A 639 -4.11 21.87 31.96
CA LEU A 639 -3.01 21.70 31.03
C LEU A 639 -3.53 21.05 29.76
N GLU A 640 -3.12 21.55 28.60
CA GLU A 640 -3.60 21.09 27.31
C GLU A 640 -2.43 20.70 26.41
N ALA A 641 -2.61 19.64 25.64
CA ALA A 641 -1.65 19.20 24.64
C ALA A 641 -2.38 18.71 23.38
N GLU A 642 -1.75 18.91 22.23
CA GLU A 642 -2.16 18.30 20.96
C GLU A 642 -1.04 17.40 20.45
N ASN A 643 -1.34 16.52 19.50
CA ASN A 643 -0.32 15.64 18.93
C ASN A 643 0.69 16.41 18.05
N ARG A 644 1.98 16.00 18.07
CA ARG A 644 3.08 16.67 17.34
C ARG A 644 2.83 16.76 15.83
N GLU A 645 2.35 15.67 15.25
CA GLU A 645 1.93 15.58 13.85
C GLU A 645 0.64 14.78 13.76
N GLN A 646 -0.27 15.15 12.85
CA GLN A 646 -1.49 14.38 12.60
C GLN A 646 -1.12 12.97 12.13
N HIS A 647 -1.55 11.97 12.89
CA HIS A 647 -1.18 10.59 12.59
C HIS A 647 -2.12 10.00 11.53
N LEU A 648 -1.56 9.73 10.35
CA LEU A 648 -2.26 9.01 9.30
C LEU A 648 -2.16 7.50 9.57
N CYS A 649 -3.22 6.90 10.10
CA CYS A 649 -3.30 5.45 10.22
C CYS A 649 -4.08 4.90 9.02
N ALA A 650 -3.36 4.30 8.07
CA ALA A 650 -3.89 3.88 6.77
C ALA A 650 -4.50 5.04 5.94
N GLU A 651 -5.83 5.20 5.95
CA GLU A 651 -6.57 6.23 5.20
C GLU A 651 -7.33 7.20 6.12
N ASP A 652 -7.29 6.98 7.44
CA ASP A 652 -8.02 7.80 8.40
C ASP A 652 -7.03 8.72 9.15
N LEU A 653 -7.36 10.01 9.22
CA LEU A 653 -6.59 11.04 9.89
C LEU A 653 -6.99 11.10 11.36
N TYR A 654 -6.01 10.91 12.26
CA TYR A 654 -6.21 11.02 13.70
C TYR A 654 -5.64 12.34 14.21
N ARG A 655 -6.50 13.15 14.82
CA ARG A 655 -6.11 14.28 15.66
C ARG A 655 -6.40 13.93 17.11
N ALA A 656 -5.37 13.98 17.95
CA ALA A 656 -5.47 13.68 19.37
C ALA A 656 -5.22 14.96 20.18
N SER A 657 -6.06 15.20 21.17
CA SER A 657 -5.90 16.28 22.13
C SER A 657 -6.09 15.73 23.54
N TRP A 658 -5.30 16.26 24.47
CA TRP A 658 -5.31 15.89 25.86
C TRP A 658 -5.58 17.11 26.73
N ARG A 659 -6.31 16.90 27.82
CA ARG A 659 -6.50 17.89 28.87
C ARG A 659 -6.21 17.24 30.21
N PHE A 660 -5.47 17.91 31.08
CA PHE A 660 -5.09 17.40 32.39
C PHE A 660 -5.45 18.40 33.47
N SER A 661 -5.89 17.89 34.62
CA SER A 661 -5.91 18.67 35.86
C SER A 661 -4.50 19.15 36.24
N LYS A 662 -4.36 20.28 36.94
CA LYS A 662 -3.04 20.72 37.43
C LYS A 662 -2.37 19.69 38.37
N ALA A 663 -3.18 18.92 39.11
CA ALA A 663 -2.72 17.82 39.97
C ALA A 663 -2.02 16.68 39.18
N MET A 664 -2.25 16.56 37.86
CA MET A 664 -1.52 15.61 37.00
C MET A 664 -0.08 16.03 36.71
N ALA A 665 0.27 17.30 36.86
CA ALA A 665 1.62 17.81 36.58
C ALA A 665 2.35 18.39 37.80
N SER A 666 1.72 18.40 38.97
CA SER A 666 2.36 18.82 40.22
C SER A 666 2.02 17.86 41.35
N PRO A 667 3.02 17.22 41.99
CA PRO A 667 2.79 16.33 43.13
C PRO A 667 2.28 17.05 44.40
N LEU A 668 2.36 18.39 44.43
CA LEU A 668 2.13 19.22 45.63
C LEU A 668 0.78 19.95 45.62
N GLN A 669 0.01 19.88 44.54
CA GLN A 669 -1.30 20.52 44.44
C GLN A 669 -2.41 19.55 44.87
N ALA A 670 -3.09 19.89 45.97
CA ALA A 670 -4.29 19.21 46.40
C ALA A 670 -5.44 19.52 45.41
N GLY A 671 -6.06 18.48 44.86
CA GLY A 671 -7.15 18.61 43.91
C GLY A 671 -7.53 17.26 43.27
N GLU A 672 -8.66 17.24 42.57
CA GLU A 672 -9.12 16.05 41.86
C GLU A 672 -8.15 15.68 40.74
N VAL A 673 -7.70 14.42 40.70
CA VAL A 673 -6.78 13.94 39.68
C VAL A 673 -7.56 13.33 38.52
N TRP A 674 -7.62 14.10 37.43
CA TRP A 674 -8.30 13.69 36.20
C TRP A 674 -7.50 14.05 34.95
N TRP A 675 -7.78 13.34 33.86
CA TRP A 675 -7.34 13.68 32.52
C TRP A 675 -8.38 13.30 31.46
N GLU A 676 -8.31 13.95 30.31
CA GLU A 676 -9.14 13.70 29.14
C GLU A 676 -8.28 13.42 27.93
N VAL A 677 -8.79 12.54 27.06
CA VAL A 677 -8.28 12.40 25.71
C VAL A 677 -9.42 12.41 24.71
N ARG A 678 -9.25 13.21 23.67
CA ARG A 678 -10.17 13.32 22.55
C ARG A 678 -9.47 12.93 21.27
N TYR A 679 -10.11 12.05 20.51
CA TYR A 679 -9.73 11.68 19.16
C TYR A 679 -10.79 12.19 18.19
N ASP A 680 -10.39 13.07 17.28
CA ASP A 680 -11.18 13.43 16.11
C ASP A 680 -10.62 12.63 14.92
N VAL A 681 -11.41 11.67 14.44
CA VAL A 681 -11.02 10.76 13.36
C VAL A 681 -11.82 11.09 12.12
N LYS A 682 -11.11 11.46 11.05
CA LYS A 682 -11.71 11.76 9.74
C LYS A 682 -11.10 10.88 8.67
N GLY A 683 -11.92 10.07 8.01
CA GLY A 683 -11.49 9.27 6.89
C GLY A 683 -12.63 8.44 6.28
N PRO A 684 -12.38 7.80 5.13
CA PRO A 684 -13.38 7.06 4.37
C PRO A 684 -13.84 5.78 5.08
N LYS A 685 -13.08 5.28 6.06
CA LYS A 685 -13.40 4.07 6.84
C LYS A 685 -13.94 4.41 8.21
N LYS A 686 -13.48 5.52 8.79
CA LYS A 686 -13.86 5.97 10.13
C LYS A 686 -14.11 7.48 10.11
N ASP A 687 -15.33 7.87 10.46
CA ASP A 687 -15.67 9.26 10.78
C ASP A 687 -16.36 9.27 12.13
N TYR A 688 -15.58 9.56 13.18
CA TYR A 688 -16.09 9.62 14.54
C TYR A 688 -15.28 10.55 15.42
N MET A 689 -15.94 11.05 16.46
CA MET A 689 -15.34 11.70 17.60
C MET A 689 -15.41 10.75 18.79
N SER A 690 -14.29 10.57 19.50
CA SER A 690 -14.25 9.84 20.77
C SER A 690 -13.65 10.75 21.83
N SER A 691 -14.39 11.04 22.90
CA SER A 691 -13.90 11.78 24.05
C SER A 691 -13.96 10.88 25.29
N THR A 692 -12.84 10.73 25.99
CA THR A 692 -12.74 9.91 27.21
C THR A 692 -12.27 10.77 28.37
N ARG A 693 -13.04 10.78 29.46
CA ARG A 693 -12.68 11.39 30.74
C ARG A 693 -12.28 10.29 31.70
N TYR A 694 -11.10 10.43 32.30
CA TYR A 694 -10.57 9.56 33.33
C TYR A 694 -10.48 10.34 34.64
N SER A 695 -10.92 9.71 35.72
CA SER A 695 -10.82 10.23 37.08
C SER A 695 -10.32 9.14 38.02
N ARG A 696 -9.49 9.54 38.97
CA ARG A 696 -9.14 8.73 40.14
C ARG A 696 -9.34 9.58 41.39
N SER A 697 -9.93 8.97 42.41
CA SER A 697 -10.12 9.54 43.73
C SER A 697 -8.90 9.36 44.61
#